data_AF-A0AAE4LYW5-F1
#
_entry.id   AF-A0AAE4LYW5-F1
#
_cell.length_a   1.000
_cell.length_b   1.000
_cell.length_c   1.000
_cell.angle_alpha   90.00
_cell.angle_beta   90.00
_cell.angle_gamma   90.00
#
_symmetry.space_group_name_H-M   'P 1'
#
loop_
_entity.id
_entity.type
_entity.pdbx_description
1 polymer ?
#
loop_
_entity_poly.entity_id
_entity_poly.type
_entity_poly.pdbx_seq_one_letter_code
_entity_poly.pdbx_strand_id
1 'polypeptide(L)'
;MKKLFSTSLLILAGMLLLLGGCKEDELPVSGEGNVANNELPVRLAETDYNPDNTYYLLNDNESQDVYFDSGQRSFYVSRPLQFGMDDEHCFQLRFYSPRALKNVTFWARIDGYEEEFKFMSLEKIMPFQQLRVHIPFATKDLTAYTRSGKKIRIMANPYLTEENLTFTVECDDPYWARLQSIRCKWYIAFGRYSDTQDSWKYKMKASHTREAVAIALNMAYMFSSERFKTALYEFGPLHSNNDKAEIDKTALLANVLNHRGLTFGYTTGVMGLGGGTTFGMHEVCYLEHYADDKSITETIFHEFAHCVGYGHAGNMTYEQTGPGWITLCNNVYVALSLDKELPVYSRRFLHTRWSRNRYFDDIYVASKHIIEDPELDALDGGLSPLRGETDRGGNDGEPVAFKLDYTDLPGATGTTFRPKDVYVYGDTLYAVNDADNQYSVEVFGLAGGGKKHLGSIKEWKHGEATGKFGGRPNGITRAHDKIYVTHEGSRTEIFDAKSHQFLTCIGNGSWGTGPTQTVHAFDVLLYKGLVMIHDKRYVNFVEEQAIQSGVTPRIYVRSEHLGETNGTYGMAVDEQTGLLYSTHPAKRIDLFAPDGIREGVSPKRTGQLAYKNVPYDLDFYEGRLFVSSNGTEKFCEVNPRTGEIVKDHTTIGGITLQAPEKFCIRRHTLFITDRVKNGTCVYAIPMSELK
;
A
#
# COMPACT_ATOMS: atom_id res chain seq x y z
N MET A 1 72.28 6.93 25.99
CA MET A 1 72.97 7.63 27.10
C MET A 1 72.39 9.05 27.17
N LYS A 2 71.99 9.51 28.37
CA LYS A 2 71.31 10.79 28.71
C LYS A 2 69.79 10.82 28.46
N LYS A 3 68.93 11.31 29.36
CA LYS A 3 68.94 11.58 30.81
C LYS A 3 67.46 11.82 31.20
N LEU A 4 67.10 11.49 32.44
CA LEU A 4 65.78 11.51 33.09
C LEU A 4 65.27 12.92 33.48
N PHE A 5 64.01 12.92 33.94
CA PHE A 5 63.22 13.91 34.72
C PHE A 5 62.31 14.83 33.89
N SER A 6 61.03 15.08 34.22
CA SER A 6 60.26 14.87 35.47
C SER A 6 58.77 14.72 35.13
N THR A 7 58.12 13.67 35.65
CA THR A 7 56.67 13.53 35.72
C THR A 7 56.14 14.27 36.97
N SER A 8 54.96 14.86 36.84
CA SER A 8 54.06 15.40 37.89
C SER A 8 53.95 16.93 37.89
N LEU A 9 53.04 17.45 37.06
CA LEU A 9 52.04 18.47 37.43
C LEU A 9 51.17 18.69 36.19
N LEU A 10 49.92 18.21 36.21
CA LEU A 10 48.74 18.74 35.49
C LEU A 10 47.60 17.72 35.61
N ILE A 11 47.09 17.59 36.84
CA ILE A 11 45.66 17.37 37.05
C ILE A 11 45.02 18.75 36.86
N LEU A 12 43.83 18.78 36.24
CA LEU A 12 42.96 19.95 36.05
C LEU A 12 43.09 20.71 34.71
N ALA A 13 42.76 20.05 33.59
CA ALA A 13 42.30 20.70 32.36
C ALA A 13 41.45 19.71 31.56
N GLY A 14 40.28 19.37 32.09
CA GLY A 14 39.36 18.40 31.51
C GLY A 14 37.92 18.75 31.88
N MET A 15 37.49 19.96 31.54
CA MET A 15 36.09 20.40 31.50
C MET A 15 36.11 21.81 30.91
N LEU A 16 35.75 21.92 29.62
CA LEU A 16 35.38 23.10 28.83
C LEU A 16 35.92 22.87 27.41
N LEU A 17 35.11 22.21 26.57
CA LEU A 17 35.12 22.24 25.10
C LEU A 17 33.97 21.31 24.65
N LEU A 18 32.74 21.77 24.87
CA LEU A 18 31.49 21.14 24.39
C LEU A 18 30.59 22.21 23.75
N LEU A 19 31.18 23.16 23.03
CA LEU A 19 30.45 24.11 22.20
C LEU A 19 31.21 24.23 20.87
N GLY A 20 30.64 23.64 19.83
CA GLY A 20 31.23 23.55 18.51
C GLY A 20 30.75 22.33 17.73
N GLY A 21 29.44 22.08 17.71
CA GLY A 21 28.83 21.16 16.76
C GLY A 21 28.67 21.87 15.42
N CYS A 22 29.46 21.49 14.42
CA CYS A 22 29.40 22.06 13.08
C CYS A 22 28.90 21.00 12.09
N LYS A 23 27.69 21.28 11.57
CA LYS A 23 27.06 20.89 10.30
C LYS A 23 26.71 19.42 10.02
N GLU A 24 25.40 19.16 9.88
CA GLU A 24 24.83 18.17 8.96
C GLU A 24 23.33 18.45 8.69
N ASP A 25 22.95 18.49 7.40
CA ASP A 25 21.60 18.42 6.79
C ASP A 25 20.43 19.12 7.48
N GLU A 26 20.60 20.42 7.71
CA GLU A 26 19.51 21.33 7.98
C GLU A 26 18.80 21.74 6.67
N LEU A 27 17.46 21.70 6.65
CA LEU A 27 16.68 22.42 5.64
C LEU A 27 17.23 23.85 5.55
N PRO A 28 17.47 24.39 4.34
CA PRO A 28 17.90 25.78 4.20
C PRO A 28 16.90 26.68 4.91
N VAL A 29 17.38 27.74 5.57
CA VAL A 29 16.49 28.76 6.13
C VAL A 29 15.65 29.31 5.00
N SER A 30 14.33 29.04 5.01
CA SER A 30 13.41 29.69 4.09
C SER A 30 13.63 31.21 4.24
N GLY A 31 13.90 31.92 3.15
CA GLY A 31 13.98 33.40 3.19
C GLY A 31 12.73 34.01 3.80
N GLU A 32 12.70 35.33 4.07
CA GLU A 32 11.62 36.07 4.78
C GLU A 32 10.15 35.85 4.31
N GLY A 33 9.90 34.97 3.34
CA GLY A 33 8.67 34.77 2.59
C GLY A 33 7.45 34.20 3.30
N ASN A 34 7.49 33.76 4.57
CA ASN A 34 6.27 33.26 5.27
C ASN A 34 5.75 34.16 6.40
N VAL A 35 6.40 35.31 6.66
CA VAL A 35 5.86 36.36 7.55
C VAL A 35 5.64 37.64 6.73
N ALA A 36 4.90 37.52 5.62
CA ALA A 36 4.76 38.58 4.62
C ALA A 36 4.19 39.92 5.15
N ASN A 37 3.55 39.92 6.33
CA ASN A 37 2.82 41.08 6.86
C ASN A 37 3.32 41.62 8.21
N ASN A 38 4.49 41.18 8.72
CA ASN A 38 4.99 41.56 10.06
C ASN A 38 3.95 41.32 11.18
N GLU A 39 3.12 40.29 11.04
CA GLU A 39 2.00 39.99 11.94
C GLU A 39 2.04 38.51 12.35
N LEU A 40 1.76 38.26 13.63
CA LEU A 40 1.58 36.94 14.23
C LEU A 40 0.09 36.71 14.54
N PRO A 41 -0.40 35.46 14.44
CA PRO A 41 0.37 34.25 14.22
C PRO A 41 0.80 34.03 12.78
N VAL A 42 1.92 33.32 12.59
CA VAL A 42 2.21 32.66 11.31
C VAL A 42 1.13 31.61 11.07
N ARG A 43 0.49 31.64 9.90
CA ARG A 43 -0.57 30.69 9.54
C ARG A 43 -0.09 29.85 8.38
N LEU A 44 -0.05 28.53 8.56
CA LEU A 44 0.32 27.60 7.50
C LEU A 44 -0.81 26.57 7.32
N ALA A 45 -1.31 26.51 6.09
CA ALA A 45 -2.12 25.43 5.56
C ALA A 45 -1.21 24.33 4.99
N GLU A 46 -1.79 23.16 4.67
CA GLU A 46 -1.04 22.06 4.04
C GLU A 46 -0.40 22.48 2.70
N THR A 47 -1.02 23.41 1.97
CA THR A 47 -0.51 23.95 0.70
C THR A 47 0.72 24.86 0.85
N ASP A 48 1.02 25.33 2.07
CA ASP A 48 2.17 26.21 2.33
C ASP A 48 3.46 25.43 2.61
N TYR A 49 3.36 24.10 2.76
CA TYR A 49 4.51 23.22 2.94
C TYR A 49 5.24 23.00 1.62
N ASN A 50 6.55 23.19 1.64
CA ASN A 50 7.41 23.07 0.48
C ASN A 50 8.82 22.60 0.91
N PRO A 51 9.70 22.25 -0.05
CA PRO A 51 11.05 21.76 0.28
C PRO A 51 11.94 22.74 1.05
N ASP A 52 11.61 24.04 1.10
CA ASP A 52 12.40 25.04 1.85
C ASP A 52 12.04 25.07 3.33
N ASN A 53 10.80 24.69 3.70
CA ASN A 53 10.33 24.76 5.08
C ASN A 53 10.00 23.41 5.69
N THR A 54 9.80 22.35 4.90
CA THR A 54 9.31 21.07 5.37
C THR A 54 10.16 19.89 4.90
N TYR A 55 10.40 18.94 5.81
CA TYR A 55 11.11 17.68 5.56
C TYR A 55 10.34 16.51 6.16
N TYR A 56 10.28 15.39 5.43
CA TYR A 56 9.70 14.14 5.91
C TYR A 56 10.77 13.33 6.65
N LEU A 57 10.73 13.34 7.98
CA LEU A 57 11.65 12.62 8.85
C LEU A 57 11.58 11.12 8.57
N LEU A 58 12.71 10.44 8.70
CA LEU A 58 12.82 8.99 8.54
C LEU A 58 12.32 8.54 7.18
N ASN A 59 12.42 9.35 6.12
CA ASN A 59 12.03 8.95 4.77
C ASN A 59 12.97 7.88 4.20
N ASP A 60 12.53 7.16 3.17
CA ASP A 60 13.26 6.01 2.61
C ASP A 60 14.66 6.35 2.05
N ASN A 61 14.93 7.63 1.79
CA ASN A 61 16.22 8.13 1.29
C ASN A 61 17.06 8.84 2.38
N GLU A 62 16.57 8.96 3.62
CA GLU A 62 17.34 9.58 4.70
C GLU A 62 18.57 8.73 5.03
N SER A 63 19.71 9.39 5.23
CA SER A 63 20.96 8.70 5.55
C SER A 63 20.86 7.94 6.87
N GLN A 64 21.41 6.73 6.88
CA GLN A 64 21.54 5.94 8.10
C GLN A 64 22.41 6.60 9.17
N ASP A 65 23.36 7.47 8.77
CA ASP A 65 24.17 8.22 9.74
C ASP A 65 23.30 9.23 10.52
N VAL A 66 22.29 9.79 9.88
CA VAL A 66 21.36 10.77 10.50
C VAL A 66 20.42 10.07 11.47
N TYR A 67 19.74 8.99 11.05
CA TYR A 67 18.77 8.34 11.94
C TYR A 67 19.38 7.45 13.01
N PHE A 68 20.64 7.02 12.88
CA PHE A 68 21.35 6.36 13.98
C PHE A 68 22.04 7.34 14.94
N ASP A 69 22.16 8.62 14.59
CA ASP A 69 22.62 9.64 15.52
C ASP A 69 21.47 10.09 16.42
N SER A 70 21.51 9.68 17.68
CA SER A 70 20.49 10.06 18.66
C SER A 70 20.45 11.57 18.98
N GLY A 71 21.50 12.33 18.64
CA GLY A 71 21.48 13.79 18.71
C GLY A 71 20.63 14.42 17.61
N GLN A 72 20.42 13.70 16.50
CA GLN A 72 19.63 14.17 15.35
C GLN A 72 18.25 13.53 15.30
N ARG A 73 18.13 12.23 15.59
CA ARG A 73 16.86 11.48 15.57
C ARG A 73 16.66 10.71 16.88
N SER A 74 15.88 11.31 17.77
CA SER A 74 15.43 10.69 19.01
C SER A 74 14.24 11.46 19.58
N PHE A 75 13.48 10.83 20.48
CA PHE A 75 12.39 11.51 21.16
C PHE A 75 12.01 10.82 22.46
N TYR A 76 11.34 11.55 23.34
CA TYR A 76 10.63 10.95 24.47
C TYR A 76 9.21 10.61 24.03
N VAL A 77 8.70 9.42 24.37
CA VAL A 77 7.32 9.02 24.02
C VAL A 77 6.24 9.95 24.60
N SER A 78 6.55 10.67 25.68
CA SER A 78 5.69 11.71 26.27
C SER A 78 5.83 13.09 25.60
N ARG A 79 6.75 13.24 24.64
CA ARG A 79 7.02 14.46 23.86
C ARG A 79 7.32 14.11 22.39
N PRO A 80 6.40 13.45 21.67
CA PRO A 80 6.60 13.11 20.27
C PRO A 80 6.59 14.35 19.35
N LEU A 81 5.93 15.43 19.79
CA LEU A 81 6.00 16.74 19.17
C LEU A 81 7.09 17.56 19.86
N GLN A 82 8.24 17.70 19.20
CA GLN A 82 9.37 18.51 19.64
C GLN A 82 9.34 19.84 18.89
N PHE A 83 9.62 20.93 19.58
CA PHE A 83 9.70 22.24 18.95
C PHE A 83 10.51 23.20 19.81
N GLY A 84 11.02 24.24 19.18
CA GLY A 84 11.82 25.28 19.81
C GLY A 84 12.18 26.37 18.81
N MET A 85 12.86 27.39 19.29
CA MET A 85 13.43 28.48 18.49
C MET A 85 14.94 28.41 18.64
N ASP A 86 15.71 28.48 17.55
CA ASP A 86 17.16 28.64 17.63
C ASP A 86 17.57 30.12 17.78
N ASP A 87 18.85 30.36 18.06
CA ASP A 87 19.39 31.71 18.25
C ASP A 87 19.40 32.55 16.95
N GLU A 88 19.24 31.89 15.79
CA GLU A 88 19.00 32.51 14.48
C GLU A 88 17.51 32.81 14.22
N HIS A 89 16.64 32.71 15.23
CA HIS A 89 15.21 33.00 15.17
C HIS A 89 14.44 32.11 14.18
N CYS A 90 14.93 30.91 13.93
CA CYS A 90 14.20 29.87 13.21
C CYS A 90 13.44 28.97 14.18
N PHE A 91 12.12 28.99 14.05
CA PHE A 91 11.26 28.04 14.74
C PHE A 91 11.39 26.68 14.06
N GLN A 92 11.80 25.68 14.81
CA GLN A 92 11.86 24.29 14.36
C GLN A 92 10.84 23.44 15.10
N LEU A 93 10.21 22.53 14.37
CA LEU A 93 9.32 21.51 14.89
C LEU A 93 9.68 20.16 14.28
N ARG A 94 9.63 19.09 15.08
CA ARG A 94 9.76 17.69 14.66
C ARG A 94 8.63 16.88 15.28
N PHE A 95 7.90 16.13 14.49
CA PHE A 95 6.79 15.31 14.96
C PHE A 95 7.01 13.83 14.70
N TYR A 96 7.41 13.09 15.73
CA TYR A 96 7.60 11.63 15.67
C TYR A 96 6.26 10.93 15.81
N SER A 97 5.50 10.86 14.71
CA SER A 97 4.22 10.16 14.68
C SER A 97 3.80 9.74 13.27
N PRO A 98 3.24 8.52 13.10
CA PRO A 98 2.61 8.10 11.85
C PRO A 98 1.28 8.78 11.50
N ARG A 99 0.69 9.53 12.42
CA ARG A 99 -0.61 10.19 12.24
C ARG A 99 -0.47 11.70 12.31
N ALA A 100 -1.24 12.40 11.50
CA ALA A 100 -1.27 13.86 11.49
C ALA A 100 -1.94 14.43 12.74
N LEU A 101 -1.64 15.69 13.08
CA LEU A 101 -2.40 16.50 14.05
C LEU A 101 -3.06 17.66 13.33
N LYS A 102 -4.34 17.91 13.61
CA LYS A 102 -5.08 19.03 13.01
C LYS A 102 -5.20 20.21 13.98
N ASN A 103 -5.36 21.42 13.43
CA ASN A 103 -5.68 22.65 14.15
C ASN A 103 -4.74 22.94 15.34
N VAL A 104 -3.43 22.95 15.09
CA VAL A 104 -2.44 23.15 16.15
C VAL A 104 -2.09 24.63 16.27
N THR A 105 -2.31 25.20 17.45
CA THR A 105 -1.93 26.58 17.78
C THR A 105 -0.77 26.56 18.77
N PHE A 106 0.31 27.24 18.40
CA PHE A 106 1.42 27.56 19.28
C PHE A 106 1.21 28.96 19.84
N TRP A 107 1.25 29.04 21.16
CA TRP A 107 1.33 30.28 21.91
C TRP A 107 2.75 30.47 22.39
N ALA A 108 3.23 31.71 22.40
CA ALA A 108 4.55 32.04 22.90
C ALA A 108 4.45 33.16 23.93
N ARG A 109 5.40 33.19 24.88
CA ARG A 109 5.61 34.30 25.80
C ARG A 109 7.09 34.67 25.78
N ILE A 110 7.35 35.96 25.62
CA ILE A 110 8.69 36.56 25.74
C ILE A 110 8.85 37.05 27.17
N ASP A 111 10.02 36.83 27.77
CA ASP A 111 10.35 37.37 29.10
C ASP A 111 10.10 38.89 29.17
N GLY A 112 9.43 39.31 30.25
CA GLY A 112 8.99 40.70 30.43
C GLY A 112 7.62 41.03 29.83
N TYR A 113 7.00 40.13 29.06
CA TYR A 113 5.61 40.25 28.62
C TYR A 113 4.68 39.51 29.58
N GLU A 114 3.56 40.14 29.97
CA GLU A 114 2.63 39.59 30.95
C GLU A 114 1.80 38.41 30.43
N GLU A 115 1.40 38.45 29.15
CA GLU A 115 0.54 37.43 28.52
C GLU A 115 1.25 36.70 27.39
N GLU A 116 0.88 35.43 27.18
CA GLU A 116 1.18 34.72 25.95
C GLU A 116 0.46 35.37 24.75
N PHE A 117 1.09 35.30 23.58
CA PHE A 117 0.52 35.70 22.31
C PHE A 117 0.48 34.55 21.31
N LYS A 118 -0.49 34.61 20.39
CA LYS A 118 -0.65 33.57 19.38
C LYS A 118 0.51 33.67 18.39
N PHE A 119 1.39 32.67 18.40
CA PHE A 119 2.66 32.68 17.68
C PHE A 119 2.53 32.02 16.30
N MET A 120 1.93 30.82 16.26
CA MET A 120 1.76 30.06 15.02
C MET A 120 0.46 29.26 15.06
N SER A 121 -0.17 29.10 13.90
CA SER A 121 -1.38 28.30 13.71
C SER A 121 -1.16 27.41 12.48
N LEU A 122 -1.09 26.10 12.71
CA LEU A 122 -0.92 25.09 11.68
C LEU A 122 -2.26 24.39 11.48
N GLU A 123 -2.79 24.40 10.26
CA GLU A 123 -4.00 23.65 9.93
C GLU A 123 -3.78 22.15 10.17
N LYS A 124 -2.60 21.65 9.82
CA LYS A 124 -2.26 20.24 9.95
C LYS A 124 -0.75 20.04 10.06
N ILE A 125 -0.29 19.37 11.11
CA ILE A 125 1.08 18.83 11.19
C ILE A 125 1.07 17.44 10.54
N MET A 126 1.90 17.24 9.52
CA MET A 126 1.98 16.00 8.77
C MET A 126 2.67 14.88 9.56
N PRO A 127 2.38 13.60 9.28
CA PRO A 127 3.13 12.48 9.84
C PRO A 127 4.64 12.64 9.60
N PHE A 128 5.45 12.40 10.62
CA PHE A 128 6.91 12.54 10.58
C PHE A 128 7.40 13.90 10.03
N GLN A 129 6.67 14.99 10.27
CA GLN A 129 7.07 16.30 9.77
C GLN A 129 8.23 16.88 10.58
N GLN A 130 9.24 17.41 9.88
CA GLN A 130 10.10 18.47 10.37
C GLN A 130 9.73 19.77 9.64
N LEU A 131 9.40 20.82 10.40
CA LEU A 131 9.08 22.15 9.89
C LEU A 131 10.13 23.14 10.40
N ARG A 132 10.63 24.03 9.53
CA ARG A 132 11.47 25.18 9.88
C ARG A 132 10.89 26.46 9.30
N VAL A 133 10.73 27.49 10.14
CA VAL A 133 10.21 28.79 9.74
C VAL A 133 11.01 29.89 10.42
N HIS A 134 11.65 30.75 9.63
CA HIS A 134 12.34 31.93 10.16
C HIS A 134 11.34 33.01 10.59
N ILE A 135 11.47 33.49 11.83
CA ILE A 135 10.67 34.59 12.37
C ILE A 135 11.56 35.84 12.47
N PRO A 136 11.17 36.99 11.90
CA PRO A 136 12.05 38.16 11.81
C PRO A 136 12.12 38.96 13.12
N PHE A 137 12.29 38.30 14.26
CA PHE A 137 12.43 38.96 15.57
C PHE A 137 13.63 39.91 15.61
N ALA A 138 14.74 39.58 14.93
CA ALA A 138 15.93 40.44 14.89
C ALA A 138 15.76 41.73 14.07
N THR A 139 14.93 41.72 13.02
CA THR A 139 14.98 42.71 11.94
C THR A 139 13.71 43.54 11.79
N LYS A 140 12.56 43.06 12.27
CA LYS A 140 11.27 43.73 12.07
C LYS A 140 10.45 43.76 13.36
N ASP A 141 9.72 44.85 13.56
CA ASP A 141 8.70 44.92 14.59
C ASP A 141 7.51 44.05 14.19
N LEU A 142 7.02 43.23 15.11
CA LEU A 142 5.90 42.31 14.88
C LEU A 142 4.66 42.73 15.65
N THR A 143 3.51 42.67 15.00
CA THR A 143 2.21 42.79 15.66
C THR A 143 1.73 41.41 16.10
N ALA A 144 1.29 41.25 17.35
CA ALA A 144 0.73 40.00 17.84
C ALA A 144 -0.52 40.24 18.71
N TYR A 145 -1.28 39.18 18.97
CA TYR A 145 -2.49 39.23 19.80
C TYR A 145 -2.34 38.27 20.98
N THR A 146 -2.57 38.79 22.18
CA THR A 146 -2.46 38.00 23.42
C THR A 146 -3.66 37.09 23.64
N ARG A 147 -3.59 36.26 24.67
CA ARG A 147 -4.69 35.41 25.17
C ARG A 147 -6.00 36.19 25.38
N SER A 148 -5.91 37.39 25.95
CA SER A 148 -7.07 38.29 26.16
C SER A 148 -7.56 39.00 24.90
N GLY A 149 -6.89 38.79 23.76
CA GLY A 149 -7.17 39.49 22.49
C GLY A 149 -6.50 40.87 22.40
N LYS A 150 -5.66 41.25 23.36
CA LYS A 150 -4.93 42.52 23.34
C LYS A 150 -3.92 42.54 22.20
N LYS A 151 -3.96 43.59 21.38
CA LYS A 151 -2.94 43.85 20.35
C LYS A 151 -1.66 44.36 21.01
N ILE A 152 -0.54 43.69 20.78
CA ILE A 152 0.79 44.08 21.24
C ILE A 152 1.74 44.28 20.06
N ARG A 153 2.79 45.07 20.28
CA ARG A 153 3.91 45.26 19.35
C ARG A 153 5.16 44.69 19.99
N ILE A 154 5.75 43.69 19.35
CA ILE A 154 7.03 43.11 19.71
C ILE A 154 8.09 43.85 18.91
N MET A 155 8.96 44.59 19.59
CA MET A 155 10.01 45.36 18.94
C MET A 155 11.10 44.43 18.39
N ALA A 156 11.68 44.80 17.26
CA ALA A 156 12.84 44.10 16.70
C ALA A 156 13.95 44.01 17.76
N ASN A 157 14.38 42.80 18.08
CA ASN A 157 15.38 42.52 19.10
C ASN A 157 16.32 41.39 18.62
N PRO A 158 17.54 41.72 18.14
CA PRO A 158 18.51 40.71 17.72
C PRO A 158 19.11 39.93 18.90
N TYR A 159 18.87 40.35 20.14
CA TYR A 159 19.37 39.69 21.35
C TYR A 159 18.34 38.76 22.00
N LEU A 160 17.18 38.55 21.36
CA LEU A 160 16.22 37.54 21.80
C LEU A 160 16.83 36.16 21.54
N THR A 161 16.99 35.35 22.59
CA THR A 161 17.50 33.97 22.49
C THR A 161 16.40 32.96 22.80
N GLU A 162 16.67 31.67 22.59
CA GLU A 162 15.77 30.57 22.97
C GLU A 162 15.29 30.69 24.42
N GLU A 163 16.20 31.02 25.35
CA GLU A 163 15.91 31.09 26.79
C GLU A 163 14.86 32.15 27.15
N ASN A 164 14.66 33.17 26.30
CA ASN A 164 13.68 34.23 26.54
C ASN A 164 12.26 33.85 26.07
N LEU A 165 12.11 32.73 25.37
CA LEU A 165 10.86 32.30 24.77
C LEU A 165 10.34 31.03 25.44
N THR A 166 9.09 31.09 25.88
CA THR A 166 8.35 29.92 26.36
C THR A 166 7.15 29.66 25.47
N PHE A 167 6.88 28.39 25.19
CA PHE A 167 5.81 27.97 24.28
C PHE A 167 4.78 27.08 24.97
N THR A 168 3.51 27.25 24.60
CA THR A 168 2.42 26.32 24.92
C THR A 168 1.66 25.93 23.66
N VAL A 169 1.10 24.72 23.65
CA VAL A 169 0.40 24.14 22.49
C VAL A 169 -1.05 23.91 22.84
N GLU A 170 -1.93 24.38 21.97
CA GLU A 170 -3.35 24.07 21.97
C GLU A 170 -3.73 23.34 20.70
N CYS A 171 -4.45 22.24 20.85
CA CYS A 171 -4.93 21.42 19.74
C CYS A 171 -6.18 20.68 20.23
N ASP A 172 -7.26 20.78 19.47
CA ASP A 172 -8.55 20.15 19.76
C ASP A 172 -8.70 18.76 19.11
N ASP A 173 -7.67 18.31 18.39
CA ASP A 173 -7.62 16.98 17.81
C ASP A 173 -7.61 15.92 18.94
N PRO A 174 -8.58 14.98 18.98
CA PRO A 174 -8.60 13.91 19.98
C PRO A 174 -7.32 13.07 19.99
N TYR A 175 -6.60 13.01 18.86
CA TYR A 175 -5.32 12.36 18.79
C TYR A 175 -4.25 13.05 19.66
N TRP A 176 -4.29 14.38 19.77
CA TRP A 176 -3.37 15.11 20.66
C TRP A 176 -3.58 14.74 22.12
N ALA A 177 -4.83 14.70 22.60
CA ALA A 177 -5.15 14.29 23.96
C ALA A 177 -4.69 12.85 24.25
N ARG A 178 -4.77 11.96 23.26
CA ARG A 178 -4.25 10.60 23.34
C ARG A 178 -2.73 10.60 23.57
N LEU A 179 -1.97 11.36 22.80
CA LEU A 179 -0.52 11.49 22.97
C LEU A 179 -0.15 12.12 24.33
N GLN A 180 -0.88 13.13 24.78
CA GLN A 180 -0.67 13.80 26.07
C GLN A 180 -0.93 12.89 27.28
N SER A 181 -1.75 11.84 27.12
CA SER A 181 -2.03 10.88 28.19
C SER A 181 -0.89 9.89 28.47
N ILE A 182 0.15 9.86 27.63
CA ILE A 182 1.31 8.98 27.81
C ILE A 182 2.12 9.44 29.03
N ARG A 183 2.22 8.56 30.02
CA ARG A 183 2.95 8.74 31.29
C ARG A 183 4.34 8.11 31.29
N CYS A 184 4.61 7.20 30.35
CA CYS A 184 5.93 6.58 30.19
C CYS A 184 7.01 7.64 29.90
N LYS A 185 8.17 7.52 30.55
CA LYS A 185 9.30 8.47 30.44
C LYS A 185 10.38 8.03 29.45
N TRP A 186 10.03 7.16 28.51
CA TRP A 186 11.01 6.44 27.70
C TRP A 186 11.67 7.36 26.68
N TYR A 187 13.00 7.34 26.66
CA TYR A 187 13.79 7.89 25.57
C TYR A 187 13.92 6.87 24.43
N ILE A 188 13.58 7.26 23.21
CA ILE A 188 13.60 6.40 22.03
C ILE A 188 14.73 6.84 21.10
N ALA A 189 15.55 5.88 20.69
CA ALA A 189 16.63 6.06 19.72
C ALA A 189 16.73 4.84 18.79
N PHE A 190 17.51 4.96 17.73
CA PHE A 190 17.72 3.89 16.75
C PHE A 190 19.20 3.50 16.75
N GLY A 191 19.48 2.21 16.94
CA GLY A 191 20.82 1.69 17.11
C GLY A 191 21.41 1.17 15.81
N ARG A 192 22.63 1.61 15.48
CA ARG A 192 23.43 1.04 14.39
C ARG A 192 23.75 -0.45 14.63
N TYR A 193 24.06 -0.81 15.89
CA TYR A 193 24.58 -2.12 16.34
C TYR A 193 25.77 -2.65 15.49
N SER A 194 26.52 -3.65 15.96
CA SER A 194 27.71 -4.12 15.21
C SER A 194 27.36 -5.15 14.16
N ASP A 195 27.74 -4.92 12.91
CA ASP A 195 27.59 -5.88 11.81
C ASP A 195 28.50 -7.12 11.92
N THR A 196 29.47 -7.09 12.84
CA THR A 196 30.34 -8.24 13.14
C THR A 196 29.71 -9.26 14.08
N GLN A 197 28.58 -8.92 14.73
CA GLN A 197 27.79 -9.86 15.50
C GLN A 197 26.70 -10.45 14.61
N ASP A 198 26.62 -11.78 14.54
CA ASP A 198 25.67 -12.49 13.65
C ASP A 198 24.22 -12.03 13.86
N SER A 199 23.84 -11.75 15.11
CA SER A 199 22.49 -11.29 15.45
C SER A 199 22.15 -9.85 15.02
N TRP A 200 23.13 -9.06 14.58
CA TRP A 200 22.98 -7.65 14.18
C TRP A 200 23.57 -7.36 12.79
N LYS A 201 23.72 -8.42 11.98
CA LYS A 201 24.34 -8.40 10.66
C LYS A 201 23.67 -7.42 9.69
N TYR A 202 22.35 -7.28 9.79
CA TYR A 202 21.57 -6.33 9.00
C TYR A 202 21.18 -5.12 9.84
N LYS A 203 20.96 -3.98 9.17
CA LYS A 203 20.68 -2.70 9.82
C LYS A 203 19.20 -2.40 9.76
N MET A 204 18.72 -1.57 10.69
CA MET A 204 17.42 -0.96 10.49
C MET A 204 17.44 -0.17 9.19
N LYS A 205 16.32 -0.22 8.47
CA LYS A 205 16.05 0.67 7.36
C LYS A 205 15.13 1.77 7.86
N ALA A 206 14.99 2.86 7.11
CA ALA A 206 14.14 3.99 7.51
C ALA A 206 12.67 3.57 7.72
N SER A 207 12.19 2.58 6.96
CA SER A 207 10.86 2.00 7.21
C SER A 207 10.73 1.35 8.60
N HIS A 208 11.76 0.63 9.06
CA HIS A 208 11.79 0.03 10.39
C HIS A 208 11.86 1.08 11.50
N THR A 209 12.53 2.22 11.27
CA THR A 209 12.56 3.29 12.27
C THR A 209 11.19 3.97 12.42
N ARG A 210 10.43 4.11 11.33
CA ARG A 210 9.02 4.57 11.40
C ARG A 210 8.11 3.58 12.15
N GLU A 211 8.25 2.28 11.92
CA GLU A 211 7.52 1.25 12.69
C GLU A 211 7.94 1.23 14.16
N ALA A 212 9.23 1.44 14.46
CA ALA A 212 9.71 1.58 15.84
C ALA A 212 9.03 2.75 16.57
N VAL A 213 8.79 3.88 15.89
CA VAL A 213 8.01 5.00 16.47
C VAL A 213 6.57 4.54 16.78
N ALA A 214 5.92 3.82 15.87
CA ALA A 214 4.56 3.31 16.09
C ALA A 214 4.48 2.36 17.29
N ILE A 215 5.39 1.37 17.35
CA ILE A 215 5.51 0.43 18.47
C ILE A 215 5.74 1.16 19.78
N ALA A 216 6.71 2.10 19.82
CA ALA A 216 7.04 2.84 21.02
C ALA A 216 5.86 3.67 21.55
N LEU A 217 5.15 4.39 20.67
CA LEU A 217 3.96 5.16 21.06
C LEU A 217 2.83 4.25 21.55
N ASN A 218 2.57 3.14 20.84
CA ASN A 218 1.49 2.21 21.22
C ASN A 218 1.76 1.53 22.55
N MET A 219 2.98 1.02 22.76
CA MET A 219 3.36 0.40 24.03
C MET A 219 3.29 1.43 25.17
N ALA A 220 3.87 2.61 24.96
CA ALA A 220 3.88 3.67 25.98
C ALA A 220 2.46 4.10 26.37
N TYR A 221 1.56 4.25 25.39
CA TYR A 221 0.15 4.54 25.64
C TYR A 221 -0.54 3.40 26.39
N MET A 222 -0.39 2.15 25.93
CA MET A 222 -0.99 0.98 26.59
C MET A 222 -0.59 0.93 28.06
N PHE A 223 0.71 0.95 28.37
CA PHE A 223 1.19 0.90 29.76
C PHE A 223 0.80 2.12 30.60
N SER A 224 0.52 3.26 29.95
CA SER A 224 0.02 4.47 30.62
C SER A 224 -1.48 4.42 30.90
N SER A 225 -2.23 3.50 30.29
CA SER A 225 -3.69 3.45 30.38
C SER A 225 -4.19 2.82 31.68
N GLU A 226 -5.37 3.26 32.14
CA GLU A 226 -6.07 2.58 33.26
C GLU A 226 -6.56 1.18 32.85
N ARG A 227 -6.79 0.93 31.56
CA ARG A 227 -7.16 -0.39 31.02
C ARG A 227 -6.05 -1.42 31.27
N PHE A 228 -4.80 -1.07 30.94
CA PHE A 228 -3.66 -1.94 31.22
C PHE A 228 -3.45 -2.13 32.71
N LYS A 229 -3.53 -1.05 33.51
CA LYS A 229 -3.37 -1.14 34.96
C LYS A 229 -4.41 -2.08 35.57
N THR A 230 -5.68 -1.95 35.20
CA THR A 230 -6.76 -2.83 35.65
C THR A 230 -6.49 -4.27 35.24
N ALA A 231 -6.21 -4.49 33.96
CA ALA A 231 -5.90 -5.82 33.43
C ALA A 231 -4.70 -6.45 34.16
N LEU A 232 -3.63 -5.69 34.43
CA LEU A 232 -2.46 -6.17 35.15
C LEU A 232 -2.83 -6.69 36.55
N TYR A 233 -3.58 -5.91 37.33
CA TYR A 233 -3.97 -6.31 38.69
C TYR A 233 -4.93 -7.51 38.70
N GLU A 234 -5.85 -7.58 37.74
CA GLU A 234 -6.84 -8.68 37.62
C GLU A 234 -6.27 -9.95 36.99
N PHE A 235 -5.20 -9.86 36.21
CA PHE A 235 -4.58 -11.03 35.59
C PHE A 235 -4.05 -12.02 36.62
N GLY A 236 -3.83 -13.28 36.21
CA GLY A 236 -3.21 -14.29 37.06
C GLY A 236 -1.84 -13.87 37.64
N PRO A 237 -1.27 -14.67 38.55
CA PRO A 237 0.03 -14.37 39.14
C PRO A 237 1.12 -14.32 38.05
N LEU A 238 1.97 -13.29 38.13
CA LEU A 238 3.17 -13.19 37.33
C LEU A 238 4.33 -13.73 38.16
N HIS A 239 5.10 -14.66 37.62
CA HIS A 239 6.21 -15.31 38.30
C HIS A 239 7.55 -14.90 37.66
N SER A 240 8.50 -14.56 38.52
CA SER A 240 9.87 -14.20 38.13
C SER A 240 10.75 -15.41 37.81
N ASN A 241 10.35 -16.61 38.26
CA ASN A 241 11.11 -17.84 38.11
C ASN A 241 10.20 -19.09 38.12
N ASN A 242 10.79 -20.26 37.91
CA ASN A 242 10.07 -21.53 37.80
C ASN A 242 9.56 -22.06 39.14
N ASP A 243 10.07 -21.54 40.25
CA ASP A 243 9.56 -21.82 41.60
C ASP A 243 8.30 -21.01 41.94
N LYS A 244 7.74 -20.30 40.95
CA LYS A 244 6.54 -19.47 41.09
C LYS A 244 6.69 -18.33 42.09
N ALA A 245 7.87 -17.73 42.18
CA ALA A 245 8.06 -16.51 42.96
C ALA A 245 7.28 -15.35 42.33
N GLU A 246 6.17 -14.96 42.97
CA GLU A 246 5.27 -13.91 42.48
C GLU A 246 5.94 -12.54 42.41
N ILE A 247 5.58 -11.78 41.37
CA ILE A 247 6.07 -10.43 41.10
C ILE A 247 5.11 -9.41 41.72
N ASP A 248 5.68 -8.41 42.41
CA ASP A 248 4.93 -7.21 42.79
C ASP A 248 4.54 -6.40 41.54
N LYS A 249 3.26 -6.49 41.18
CA LYS A 249 2.68 -5.81 40.02
C LYS A 249 2.74 -4.28 40.12
N THR A 250 2.72 -3.71 41.33
CA THR A 250 2.82 -2.26 41.54
C THR A 250 4.24 -1.79 41.24
N ALA A 251 5.24 -2.52 41.77
CA ALA A 251 6.65 -2.25 41.47
C ALA A 251 6.96 -2.44 39.98
N LEU A 252 6.41 -3.49 39.36
CA LEU A 252 6.52 -3.74 37.92
C LEU A 252 5.96 -2.56 37.11
N LEU A 253 4.73 -2.13 37.38
CA LEU A 253 4.12 -0.99 36.68
C LEU A 253 4.95 0.29 36.85
N ALA A 254 5.45 0.56 38.07
CA ALA A 254 6.32 1.70 38.31
C ALA A 254 7.64 1.61 37.51
N ASN A 255 8.24 0.42 37.40
CA ASN A 255 9.43 0.19 36.60
C ASN A 255 9.16 0.40 35.10
N VAL A 256 8.05 -0.15 34.60
CA VAL A 256 7.61 0.03 33.21
C VAL A 256 7.42 1.52 32.89
N LEU A 257 6.68 2.28 33.71
CA LEU A 257 6.44 3.71 33.47
C LEU A 257 7.71 4.55 33.51
N ASN A 258 8.67 4.20 34.38
CA ASN A 258 9.92 4.96 34.56
C ASN A 258 11.14 4.33 33.85
N HIS A 259 10.93 3.38 32.95
CA HIS A 259 12.02 2.77 32.19
C HIS A 259 12.81 3.83 31.43
N ARG A 260 14.14 3.66 31.32
CA ARG A 260 15.04 4.69 30.78
C ARG A 260 14.81 4.98 29.30
N GLY A 261 14.36 3.98 28.54
CA GLY A 261 14.20 4.12 27.10
C GLY A 261 14.45 2.83 26.33
N LEU A 262 14.23 2.87 25.03
CA LEU A 262 14.47 1.76 24.11
C LEU A 262 15.30 2.25 22.92
N THR A 263 16.37 1.54 22.62
CA THR A 263 17.19 1.69 21.42
C THR A 263 16.80 0.58 20.47
N PHE A 264 16.03 0.93 19.45
CA PHE A 264 15.53 -0.04 18.47
C PHE A 264 16.64 -0.52 17.56
N GLY A 265 16.58 -1.79 17.14
CA GLY A 265 17.55 -2.36 16.20
C GLY A 265 16.94 -3.45 15.32
N TYR A 266 17.67 -3.88 14.30
CA TYR A 266 17.27 -4.98 13.43
C TYR A 266 18.04 -6.26 13.79
N THR A 267 17.33 -7.34 14.10
CA THR A 267 17.97 -8.63 14.40
C THR A 267 18.00 -9.58 13.22
N THR A 268 19.08 -10.34 13.11
CA THR A 268 19.28 -11.39 12.10
C THR A 268 19.42 -12.75 12.76
N GLY A 269 18.80 -13.80 12.22
CA GLY A 269 18.91 -15.16 12.76
C GLY A 269 18.17 -15.42 14.09
N VAL A 270 17.63 -14.37 14.72
CA VAL A 270 16.76 -14.42 15.90
C VAL A 270 15.59 -13.43 15.74
N MET A 271 14.47 -13.70 16.40
CA MET A 271 13.26 -12.88 16.29
C MET A 271 13.35 -11.55 17.05
N GLY A 272 14.10 -11.51 18.15
CA GLY A 272 14.30 -10.33 18.97
C GLY A 272 15.50 -10.44 19.89
N LEU A 273 15.95 -9.29 20.41
CA LEU A 273 16.99 -9.17 21.42
C LEU A 273 16.70 -7.96 22.33
N GLY A 274 16.25 -8.23 23.55
CA GLY A 274 15.93 -7.26 24.58
C GLY A 274 16.88 -7.31 25.78
N GLY A 275 17.12 -6.16 26.40
CA GLY A 275 17.85 -6.09 27.68
C GLY A 275 18.35 -4.69 28.01
N GLY A 276 18.00 -4.19 29.21
CA GLY A 276 18.20 -2.79 29.54
C GLY A 276 17.53 -1.90 28.50
N THR A 277 18.29 -1.02 27.82
CA THR A 277 17.75 -0.19 26.73
C THR A 277 17.84 -0.84 25.35
N THR A 278 18.53 -1.97 25.16
CA THR A 278 18.60 -2.64 23.85
C THR A 278 17.27 -3.28 23.50
N PHE A 279 16.75 -3.00 22.31
CA PHE A 279 15.45 -3.50 21.85
C PHE A 279 15.47 -3.83 20.34
N GLY A 280 16.11 -4.95 20.00
CA GLY A 280 16.23 -5.44 18.64
C GLY A 280 15.07 -6.34 18.23
N MET A 281 14.66 -6.25 16.97
CA MET A 281 13.57 -7.04 16.41
C MET A 281 13.85 -7.45 14.97
N HIS A 282 13.36 -8.62 14.58
CA HIS A 282 13.32 -9.06 13.19
C HIS A 282 12.22 -8.32 12.43
N GLU A 283 12.33 -8.15 11.10
CA GLU A 283 11.39 -7.35 10.30
C GLU A 283 9.92 -7.70 10.54
N VAL A 284 9.60 -8.99 10.58
CA VAL A 284 8.23 -9.46 10.76
C VAL A 284 7.61 -8.93 12.05
N CYS A 285 8.39 -8.73 13.11
CA CYS A 285 7.88 -8.20 14.36
C CYS A 285 7.54 -6.69 14.26
N TYR A 286 8.20 -5.95 13.36
CA TYR A 286 7.85 -4.56 13.05
C TYR A 286 6.53 -4.45 12.26
N LEU A 287 6.16 -5.48 11.50
CA LEU A 287 5.01 -5.42 10.59
C LEU A 287 3.78 -6.16 11.12
N GLU A 288 3.97 -7.28 11.80
CA GLU A 288 2.90 -8.23 12.12
C GLU A 288 2.19 -7.94 13.43
N HIS A 289 2.63 -6.94 14.20
CA HIS A 289 2.07 -6.64 15.53
C HIS A 289 0.69 -5.98 15.49
N TYR A 290 0.32 -5.34 14.37
CA TYR A 290 -0.99 -4.70 14.23
C TYR A 290 -2.12 -5.73 14.24
N ALA A 291 -3.26 -5.38 14.84
CA ALA A 291 -4.43 -6.28 14.84
C ALA A 291 -4.97 -6.54 13.43
N ASP A 292 -4.84 -5.55 12.54
CA ASP A 292 -5.19 -5.66 11.11
C ASP A 292 -4.05 -6.16 10.22
N ASP A 293 -3.00 -6.72 10.82
CA ASP A 293 -2.01 -7.59 10.19
C ASP A 293 -2.17 -9.03 10.73
N LYS A 294 -1.09 -9.78 10.96
CA LYS A 294 -1.17 -11.11 11.60
C LYS A 294 -1.44 -11.05 13.12
N SER A 295 -1.44 -9.87 13.73
CA SER A 295 -1.66 -9.65 15.17
C SER A 295 -0.76 -10.53 16.04
N ILE A 296 0.55 -10.46 15.81
CA ILE A 296 1.58 -11.20 16.53
C ILE A 296 2.45 -10.22 17.33
N THR A 297 2.27 -10.19 18.65
CA THR A 297 2.98 -9.26 19.54
C THR A 297 3.93 -9.96 20.53
N GLU A 298 4.02 -11.30 20.47
CA GLU A 298 4.76 -12.12 21.44
C GLU A 298 6.19 -11.62 21.64
N THR A 299 6.96 -11.50 20.56
CA THR A 299 8.35 -11.05 20.60
C THR A 299 8.50 -9.64 21.19
N ILE A 300 7.60 -8.69 20.84
CA ILE A 300 7.65 -7.32 21.39
C ILE A 300 7.61 -7.35 22.92
N PHE A 301 6.66 -8.09 23.48
CA PHE A 301 6.47 -8.13 24.93
C PHE A 301 7.46 -9.05 25.63
N HIS A 302 7.93 -10.09 24.95
CA HIS A 302 9.03 -10.95 25.41
C HIS A 302 10.31 -10.13 25.61
N GLU A 303 10.75 -9.41 24.58
CA GLU A 303 11.96 -8.59 24.67
C GLU A 303 11.79 -7.43 25.64
N PHE A 304 10.58 -6.89 25.78
CA PHE A 304 10.35 -5.81 26.73
C PHE A 304 10.40 -6.31 28.19
N ALA A 305 9.98 -7.55 28.45
CA ALA A 305 10.17 -8.18 29.76
C ALA A 305 11.66 -8.33 30.11
N HIS A 306 12.53 -8.59 29.14
CA HIS A 306 13.99 -8.52 29.34
C HIS A 306 14.47 -7.09 29.65
N CYS A 307 13.94 -6.07 28.98
CA CYS A 307 14.27 -4.67 29.27
C CYS A 307 13.95 -4.28 30.73
N VAL A 308 12.84 -4.79 31.28
CA VAL A 308 12.46 -4.51 32.68
C VAL A 308 13.05 -5.50 33.71
N GLY A 309 13.96 -6.39 33.29
CA GLY A 309 14.84 -7.15 34.19
C GLY A 309 14.49 -8.62 34.42
N TYR A 310 13.57 -9.20 33.63
CA TYR A 310 13.21 -10.62 33.77
C TYR A 310 13.93 -11.50 32.76
N GLY A 311 14.28 -12.72 33.17
CA GLY A 311 14.90 -13.73 32.31
C GLY A 311 13.87 -14.71 31.74
N HIS A 312 14.37 -15.82 31.19
CA HIS A 312 13.55 -16.88 30.59
C HIS A 312 12.75 -17.75 31.58
N ALA A 313 13.04 -17.66 32.88
CA ALA A 313 12.31 -18.41 33.90
C ALA A 313 10.99 -17.72 34.28
N GLY A 314 10.01 -18.48 34.75
CA GLY A 314 8.72 -17.95 35.20
C GLY A 314 7.69 -17.83 34.08
N ASN A 315 6.99 -16.70 33.99
CA ASN A 315 6.03 -16.42 32.90
C ASN A 315 6.11 -14.99 32.35
N MET A 316 7.25 -14.32 32.55
CA MET A 316 7.45 -12.95 32.06
C MET A 316 7.89 -12.90 30.58
N THR A 317 8.66 -13.87 30.12
CA THR A 317 9.12 -13.91 28.72
C THR A 317 8.64 -15.18 28.03
N TYR A 318 8.99 -16.35 28.56
CA TYR A 318 8.37 -17.64 28.21
C TYR A 318 7.37 -18.02 29.29
N GLU A 319 6.15 -18.40 28.91
CA GLU A 319 5.05 -18.75 29.82
C GLU A 319 5.20 -20.15 30.48
N GLN A 320 6.38 -20.44 31.04
CA GLN A 320 6.75 -21.75 31.59
C GLN A 320 5.91 -22.12 32.82
N THR A 321 5.39 -21.12 33.54
CA THR A 321 4.54 -21.32 34.73
C THR A 321 3.06 -20.99 34.48
N GLY A 322 2.64 -21.00 33.20
CA GLY A 322 1.28 -20.65 32.75
C GLY A 322 1.22 -19.27 32.10
N PRO A 323 0.04 -18.85 31.59
CA PRO A 323 -0.14 -17.55 30.95
C PRO A 323 0.39 -16.41 31.82
N GLY A 324 1.06 -15.44 31.22
CA GLY A 324 1.78 -14.41 31.92
C GLY A 324 1.83 -13.10 31.16
N TRP A 325 2.99 -12.45 31.20
CA TRP A 325 3.16 -11.08 30.73
C TRP A 325 2.86 -10.91 29.23
N ILE A 326 3.34 -11.83 28.40
CA ILE A 326 3.13 -11.76 26.94
C ILE A 326 1.66 -11.89 26.58
N THR A 327 0.91 -12.80 27.21
CA THR A 327 -0.54 -12.97 27.00
C THR A 327 -1.30 -11.75 27.50
N LEU A 328 -1.01 -11.27 28.71
CA LEU A 328 -1.62 -10.07 29.27
C LEU A 328 -1.45 -8.88 28.33
N CYS A 329 -0.22 -8.61 27.90
CA CYS A 329 0.08 -7.46 27.04
C CYS A 329 -0.58 -7.60 25.67
N ASN A 330 -0.51 -8.79 25.04
CA ASN A 330 -1.21 -9.05 23.78
C ASN A 330 -2.72 -8.76 23.89
N ASN A 331 -3.37 -9.26 24.94
CA ASN A 331 -4.81 -9.09 25.11
C ASN A 331 -5.21 -7.61 25.18
N VAL A 332 -4.48 -6.82 25.97
CA VAL A 332 -4.76 -5.37 26.11
C VAL A 332 -4.42 -4.63 24.82
N TYR A 333 -3.27 -4.94 24.20
CA TYR A 333 -2.81 -4.26 22.97
C TYR A 333 -3.79 -4.46 21.82
N VAL A 334 -4.22 -5.71 21.58
CA VAL A 334 -5.19 -6.03 20.52
C VAL A 334 -6.53 -5.37 20.82
N ALA A 335 -7.00 -5.41 22.08
CA ALA A 335 -8.28 -4.79 22.41
C ALA A 335 -8.26 -3.26 22.22
N LEU A 336 -7.19 -2.57 22.63
CA LEU A 336 -7.00 -1.15 22.37
C LEU A 336 -6.87 -0.84 20.86
N SER A 337 -6.29 -1.73 20.07
CA SER A 337 -6.18 -1.58 18.61
C SER A 337 -7.55 -1.69 17.95
N LEU A 338 -8.35 -2.70 18.30
CA LEU A 338 -9.70 -2.91 17.76
C LEU A 338 -10.68 -1.80 18.17
N ASP A 339 -10.53 -1.28 19.39
CA ASP A 339 -11.29 -0.13 19.90
C ASP A 339 -10.74 1.22 19.39
N LYS A 340 -9.68 1.20 18.57
CA LYS A 340 -9.02 2.37 17.97
C LYS A 340 -8.52 3.39 18.99
N GLU A 341 -8.17 2.90 20.17
CA GLU A 341 -7.63 3.68 21.29
C GLU A 341 -6.11 3.82 21.21
N LEU A 342 -5.39 2.90 20.56
CA LEU A 342 -3.94 3.03 20.37
C LEU A 342 -3.61 4.27 19.52
N PRO A 343 -2.48 4.94 19.79
CA PRO A 343 -1.99 6.03 18.95
C PRO A 343 -1.94 5.64 17.47
N VAL A 344 -1.40 4.47 17.15
CA VAL A 344 -1.27 3.93 15.80
C VAL A 344 -1.94 2.57 15.75
N TYR A 345 -3.27 2.56 15.64
CA TYR A 345 -4.07 1.35 15.81
C TYR A 345 -4.13 0.42 14.58
N SER A 346 -3.58 0.85 13.44
CA SER A 346 -3.67 0.13 12.16
C SER A 346 -2.36 0.23 11.36
N ARG A 347 -2.01 -0.84 10.64
CA ARG A 347 -0.86 -0.85 9.71
C ARG A 347 -1.02 0.15 8.54
N ARG A 348 -2.26 0.56 8.25
CA ARG A 348 -2.62 1.47 7.16
C ARG A 348 -2.09 2.89 7.36
N PHE A 349 -1.65 3.27 8.57
CA PHE A 349 -1.00 4.58 8.76
C PHE A 349 0.38 4.68 8.09
N LEU A 350 1.11 3.57 7.98
CA LEU A 350 2.48 3.55 7.47
C LEU A 350 2.62 2.90 6.10
N HIS A 351 1.73 1.95 5.77
CA HIS A 351 1.82 1.14 4.55
C HIS A 351 3.20 0.51 4.33
N THR A 352 3.92 0.14 5.39
CA THR A 352 5.31 -0.30 5.29
C THR A 352 5.50 -1.53 4.40
N ARG A 353 4.50 -2.44 4.32
CA ARG A 353 4.53 -3.59 3.40
C ARG A 353 4.70 -3.19 1.92
N TRP A 354 4.29 -1.98 1.56
CA TRP A 354 4.41 -1.42 0.21
C TRP A 354 5.71 -0.64 -0.01
N SER A 355 6.47 -0.35 1.06
CA SER A 355 7.78 0.28 0.93
C SER A 355 8.79 -0.70 0.35
N ARG A 356 9.66 -0.19 -0.54
CA ARG A 356 10.82 -0.92 -1.06
C ARG A 356 12.01 -0.88 -0.08
N ASN A 357 11.94 -0.03 0.96
CA ASN A 357 12.97 0.15 1.96
C ASN A 357 12.85 -0.89 3.09
N ARG A 358 12.69 -2.19 2.75
CA ARG A 358 12.54 -3.33 3.68
C ARG A 358 13.24 -4.59 3.13
N TYR A 359 13.40 -5.65 3.91
CA TYR A 359 14.15 -6.87 3.54
C TYR A 359 13.29 -7.99 2.98
N PHE A 360 12.05 -8.15 3.47
CA PHE A 360 11.11 -9.12 2.93
C PHE A 360 10.29 -8.49 1.80
N ASP A 361 9.60 -9.34 1.04
CA ASP A 361 8.80 -8.91 -0.09
C ASP A 361 7.41 -9.56 -0.02
N ASP A 362 6.79 -9.52 1.15
CA ASP A 362 5.41 -9.94 1.45
C ASP A 362 4.49 -8.71 1.53
N ILE A 363 3.99 -8.28 0.37
CA ILE A 363 3.20 -7.04 0.24
C ILE A 363 1.75 -7.27 0.69
N TYR A 364 1.09 -8.28 0.12
CA TYR A 364 -0.31 -8.60 0.42
C TYR A 364 -0.39 -9.70 1.47
N VAL A 365 -0.90 -9.34 2.65
CA VAL A 365 -1.11 -10.26 3.78
C VAL A 365 -2.52 -10.06 4.32
N ALA A 366 -3.24 -11.17 4.47
CA ALA A 366 -4.57 -11.15 5.06
C ALA A 366 -4.55 -10.59 6.48
N SER A 367 -5.43 -9.62 6.74
CA SER A 367 -5.65 -9.11 8.09
C SER A 367 -6.30 -10.18 8.96
N LYS A 368 -5.79 -10.37 10.18
CA LYS A 368 -6.42 -11.23 11.19
C LYS A 368 -7.71 -10.61 11.72
N HIS A 369 -7.74 -9.28 11.86
CA HIS A 369 -8.94 -8.50 12.17
C HIS A 369 -9.13 -7.38 11.16
N ILE A 370 -10.38 -7.03 10.86
CA ILE A 370 -10.68 -5.90 9.98
C ILE A 370 -10.91 -4.65 10.82
N ILE A 371 -10.21 -3.56 10.48
CA ILE A 371 -10.41 -2.24 11.09
C ILE A 371 -10.87 -1.28 9.99
N GLU A 372 -12.14 -0.88 10.07
CA GLU A 372 -12.74 0.13 9.20
C GLU A 372 -12.80 1.45 9.94
N ASP A 373 -12.28 2.51 9.34
CA ASP A 373 -12.34 3.86 9.90
C ASP A 373 -12.28 4.90 8.77
N PRO A 374 -13.17 5.92 8.75
CA PRO A 374 -13.10 6.98 7.75
C PRO A 374 -11.75 7.71 7.71
N GLU A 375 -11.02 7.79 8.83
CA GLU A 375 -9.65 8.31 8.87
C GLU A 375 -8.72 7.47 8.00
N LEU A 376 -8.80 6.14 8.09
CA LEU A 376 -7.97 5.24 7.31
C LEU A 376 -8.38 5.22 5.84
N ASP A 377 -9.68 5.25 5.57
CA ASP A 377 -10.19 5.28 4.19
C ASP A 377 -9.82 6.59 3.47
N ALA A 378 -9.71 7.71 4.21
CA ALA A 378 -9.19 8.95 3.67
C ALA A 378 -7.67 8.90 3.36
N LEU A 379 -6.93 7.99 3.99
CA LEU A 379 -5.49 7.80 3.74
C LEU A 379 -5.24 6.96 2.49
N ASP A 380 -6.00 5.88 2.30
CA ASP A 380 -5.68 4.88 1.30
C ASP A 380 -6.82 4.52 0.34
N GLY A 381 -8.01 5.12 0.46
CA GLY A 381 -9.16 4.80 -0.37
C GLY A 381 -9.95 3.56 0.06
N GLY A 382 -9.67 3.01 1.24
CA GLY A 382 -10.41 1.91 1.85
C GLY A 382 -9.85 0.52 1.55
N LEU A 383 -10.44 -0.49 2.18
CA LEU A 383 -9.96 -1.88 2.12
C LEU A 383 -10.25 -2.59 0.78
N SER A 384 -11.12 -2.04 -0.06
CA SER A 384 -11.45 -2.62 -1.36
C SER A 384 -10.40 -2.21 -2.41
N PRO A 385 -9.99 -3.13 -3.29
CA PRO A 385 -9.13 -2.79 -4.43
C PRO A 385 -9.91 -2.11 -5.58
N LEU A 386 -11.25 -2.00 -5.49
CA LEU A 386 -12.08 -1.37 -6.51
C LEU A 386 -12.06 0.17 -6.40
N ARG A 387 -10.91 0.78 -6.68
CA ARG A 387 -10.66 2.22 -6.48
C ARG A 387 -10.78 3.06 -7.74
N GLY A 388 -10.90 2.44 -8.92
CA GLY A 388 -10.97 3.12 -10.20
C GLY A 388 -12.38 3.23 -10.76
N GLU A 389 -12.52 3.98 -11.85
CA GLU A 389 -13.69 3.90 -12.72
C GLU A 389 -13.57 2.70 -13.67
N THR A 390 -14.70 2.23 -14.21
CA THR A 390 -14.69 1.23 -15.28
C THR A 390 -14.40 1.94 -16.59
N ASP A 391 -13.37 1.52 -17.32
CA ASP A 391 -13.17 1.97 -18.70
C ASP A 391 -14.28 1.38 -19.59
N ARG A 392 -15.19 2.25 -20.03
CA ARG A 392 -16.32 1.90 -20.91
C ARG A 392 -16.04 2.16 -22.38
N GLY A 393 -14.81 2.51 -22.75
CA GLY A 393 -14.48 2.80 -24.13
C GLY A 393 -14.65 1.58 -25.03
N GLY A 394 -14.93 1.85 -26.31
CA GLY A 394 -15.36 0.84 -27.27
C GLY A 394 -16.88 0.80 -27.48
N ASN A 395 -17.69 1.41 -26.61
CA ASN A 395 -19.13 1.58 -26.89
C ASN A 395 -19.45 2.82 -27.72
N ASP A 396 -18.45 3.64 -28.02
CA ASP A 396 -18.52 4.84 -28.85
C ASP A 396 -18.44 4.53 -30.35
N GLY A 397 -19.33 5.15 -31.13
CA GLY A 397 -19.34 5.07 -32.59
C GLY A 397 -20.47 4.22 -33.18
N GLU A 398 -20.69 4.35 -34.48
CA GLU A 398 -21.77 3.68 -35.19
C GLU A 398 -21.54 2.15 -35.33
N PRO A 399 -22.63 1.36 -35.43
CA PRO A 399 -22.55 -0.07 -35.71
C PRO A 399 -21.85 -0.37 -37.04
N VAL A 400 -21.13 -1.48 -37.10
CA VAL A 400 -20.41 -1.93 -38.30
C VAL A 400 -20.77 -3.36 -38.67
N ALA A 401 -20.73 -3.66 -39.98
CA ALA A 401 -21.07 -4.98 -40.50
C ALA A 401 -19.99 -5.45 -41.48
N PHE A 402 -19.24 -6.50 -41.10
CA PHE A 402 -18.24 -7.10 -41.99
C PHE A 402 -17.83 -8.51 -41.52
N LYS A 403 -17.19 -9.25 -42.41
CA LYS A 403 -16.39 -10.42 -42.08
C LYS A 403 -14.91 -10.06 -42.18
N LEU A 404 -14.12 -10.36 -41.16
CA LEU A 404 -12.66 -10.20 -41.16
C LEU A 404 -12.00 -11.58 -41.17
N ASP A 405 -11.14 -11.84 -42.16
CA ASP A 405 -10.39 -13.09 -42.27
C ASP A 405 -8.96 -12.85 -42.78
N TYR A 406 -8.22 -13.92 -43.09
CA TYR A 406 -6.82 -13.80 -43.51
C TYR A 406 -6.62 -12.96 -44.78
N THR A 407 -7.67 -12.74 -45.59
CA THR A 407 -7.57 -11.91 -46.80
C THR A 407 -7.44 -10.41 -46.48
N ASP A 408 -7.81 -10.00 -45.25
CA ASP A 408 -7.72 -8.63 -44.78
C ASP A 408 -6.35 -8.28 -44.16
N LEU A 409 -5.50 -9.28 -43.97
CA LEU A 409 -4.16 -9.12 -43.44
C LEU A 409 -3.11 -9.28 -44.55
N PRO A 410 -2.33 -8.22 -44.88
CA PRO A 410 -1.37 -8.28 -45.98
C PRO A 410 -0.38 -9.44 -45.86
N GLY A 411 -0.35 -10.31 -46.89
CA GLY A 411 0.55 -11.46 -46.96
C GLY A 411 0.17 -12.66 -46.08
N ALA A 412 -0.98 -12.62 -45.40
CA ALA A 412 -1.44 -13.72 -44.57
C ALA A 412 -2.12 -14.82 -45.40
N THR A 413 -2.17 -16.01 -44.81
CA THR A 413 -2.89 -17.17 -45.31
C THR A 413 -3.77 -17.73 -44.19
N GLY A 414 -4.68 -18.65 -44.51
CA GLY A 414 -5.48 -19.34 -43.50
C GLY A 414 -4.67 -20.16 -42.47
N THR A 415 -3.35 -20.33 -42.67
CA THR A 415 -2.46 -20.98 -41.68
C THR A 415 -1.63 -20.00 -40.86
N THR A 416 -1.50 -18.74 -41.31
CA THR A 416 -0.70 -17.71 -40.60
C THR A 416 -1.55 -16.69 -39.86
N PHE A 417 -2.84 -16.59 -40.18
CA PHE A 417 -3.81 -15.80 -39.43
C PHE A 417 -4.98 -16.67 -38.98
N ARG A 418 -5.05 -16.89 -37.67
CA ARG A 418 -6.08 -17.65 -36.98
C ARG A 418 -6.53 -16.82 -35.78
N PRO A 419 -7.48 -15.89 -35.96
CA PRO A 419 -7.94 -15.07 -34.86
C PRO A 419 -8.55 -15.95 -33.76
N LYS A 420 -8.27 -15.59 -32.51
CA LYS A 420 -8.74 -16.30 -31.32
C LYS A 420 -9.73 -15.46 -30.53
N ASP A 421 -9.39 -14.19 -30.32
CA ASP A 421 -10.19 -13.21 -29.58
C ASP A 421 -10.00 -11.80 -30.17
N VAL A 422 -10.98 -10.94 -29.94
CA VAL A 422 -10.99 -9.56 -30.42
C VAL A 422 -11.51 -8.59 -29.36
N TYR A 423 -10.94 -7.40 -29.33
CA TYR A 423 -11.46 -6.29 -28.54
C TYR A 423 -11.54 -5.03 -29.40
N VAL A 424 -12.59 -4.23 -29.21
CA VAL A 424 -12.80 -2.98 -29.94
C VAL A 424 -12.81 -1.80 -28.97
N TYR A 425 -12.06 -0.77 -29.30
CA TYR A 425 -11.98 0.48 -28.53
C TYR A 425 -12.01 1.67 -29.50
N GLY A 426 -13.09 2.47 -29.47
CA GLY A 426 -13.37 3.49 -30.48
C GLY A 426 -13.31 2.93 -31.90
N ASP A 427 -12.57 3.59 -32.79
CA ASP A 427 -12.34 3.16 -34.18
C ASP A 427 -11.23 2.10 -34.34
N THR A 428 -10.79 1.42 -33.28
CA THR A 428 -9.70 0.44 -33.35
C THR A 428 -10.18 -0.95 -32.93
N LEU A 429 -9.91 -1.96 -33.76
CA LEU A 429 -10.09 -3.37 -33.46
C LEU A 429 -8.72 -4.02 -33.25
N TYR A 430 -8.58 -4.73 -32.14
CA TYR A 430 -7.43 -5.55 -31.83
C TYR A 430 -7.82 -7.02 -31.96
N ALA A 431 -7.07 -7.80 -32.74
CA ALA A 431 -7.31 -9.22 -32.93
C ALA A 431 -6.08 -10.03 -32.50
N VAL A 432 -6.27 -10.94 -31.55
CA VAL A 432 -5.23 -11.90 -31.17
C VAL A 432 -5.18 -13.01 -32.21
N ASN A 433 -3.98 -13.24 -32.74
CA ASN A 433 -3.68 -14.33 -33.65
C ASN A 433 -2.94 -15.45 -32.91
N ASP A 434 -3.53 -16.64 -32.85
CA ASP A 434 -2.94 -17.80 -32.20
C ASP A 434 -2.37 -18.83 -33.19
N ALA A 435 -2.22 -18.45 -34.47
CA ALA A 435 -1.65 -19.32 -35.50
C ALA A 435 -0.26 -19.82 -35.09
N ASP A 436 -0.02 -21.11 -35.27
CA ASP A 436 1.18 -21.78 -34.75
C ASP A 436 2.45 -21.13 -35.33
N ASN A 437 3.35 -20.68 -34.43
CA ASN A 437 4.58 -19.94 -34.75
C ASN A 437 4.38 -18.54 -35.38
N GLN A 438 3.16 -17.99 -35.36
CA GLN A 438 2.83 -16.67 -35.92
C GLN A 438 2.07 -15.78 -34.91
N TYR A 439 2.30 -16.00 -33.62
CA TYR A 439 1.58 -15.31 -32.55
C TYR A 439 1.73 -13.79 -32.65
N SER A 440 0.59 -13.09 -32.64
CA SER A 440 0.57 -11.64 -32.78
C SER A 440 -0.71 -11.02 -32.23
N VAL A 441 -0.68 -9.71 -32.02
CA VAL A 441 -1.89 -8.87 -32.01
C VAL A 441 -1.91 -8.08 -33.30
N GLU A 442 -2.97 -8.23 -34.08
CA GLU A 442 -3.20 -7.48 -35.31
C GLU A 442 -4.16 -6.32 -35.03
N VAL A 443 -3.81 -5.12 -35.52
CA VAL A 443 -4.56 -3.89 -35.24
C VAL A 443 -5.21 -3.39 -36.51
N PHE A 444 -6.51 -3.11 -36.45
CA PHE A 444 -7.32 -2.66 -37.58
C PHE A 444 -8.07 -1.37 -37.25
N GLY A 445 -8.18 -0.48 -38.23
CA GLY A 445 -8.97 0.73 -38.16
C GLY A 445 -10.37 0.50 -38.73
N LEU A 446 -11.38 0.92 -37.97
CA LEU A 446 -12.80 0.80 -38.28
C LEU A 446 -13.43 2.08 -38.84
N ALA A 447 -12.65 3.16 -38.96
CA ALA A 447 -13.13 4.43 -39.49
C ALA A 447 -13.85 4.25 -40.84
N GLY A 448 -15.02 4.87 -40.98
CA GLY A 448 -15.87 4.75 -42.17
C GLY A 448 -16.50 3.36 -42.38
N GLY A 449 -16.56 2.52 -41.34
CA GLY A 449 -17.11 1.16 -41.42
C GLY A 449 -16.16 0.13 -42.05
N GLY A 450 -14.89 0.50 -42.23
CA GLY A 450 -13.85 -0.35 -42.82
C GLY A 450 -13.21 -1.33 -41.83
N LYS A 451 -12.16 -2.01 -42.30
CA LYS A 451 -11.30 -2.92 -41.52
C LYS A 451 -9.86 -2.85 -41.99
N LYS A 452 -9.32 -1.63 -42.04
CA LYS A 452 -7.98 -1.38 -42.60
C LYS A 452 -6.91 -1.85 -41.62
N HIS A 453 -6.01 -2.74 -42.04
CA HIS A 453 -4.85 -3.12 -41.21
C HIS A 453 -3.93 -1.91 -40.94
N LEU A 454 -3.62 -1.68 -39.66
CA LEU A 454 -2.82 -0.56 -39.17
C LEU A 454 -1.43 -0.99 -38.69
N GLY A 455 -1.29 -2.23 -38.20
CA GLY A 455 -0.01 -2.75 -37.72
C GLY A 455 -0.17 -4.04 -36.92
N SER A 456 0.97 -4.55 -36.46
CA SER A 456 1.05 -5.82 -35.71
C SER A 456 1.99 -5.70 -34.51
N ILE A 457 1.65 -6.34 -33.41
CA ILE A 457 2.54 -6.59 -32.27
C ILE A 457 2.96 -8.05 -32.32
N LYS A 458 4.21 -8.31 -32.74
CA LYS A 458 4.77 -9.68 -32.90
C LYS A 458 5.96 -9.91 -31.99
N GLU A 459 6.76 -8.86 -31.83
CA GLU A 459 7.97 -8.82 -31.03
C GLU A 459 8.11 -7.42 -30.42
N TRP A 460 8.77 -7.33 -29.27
CA TRP A 460 8.95 -6.09 -28.54
C TRP A 460 10.27 -6.07 -27.78
N LYS A 461 10.67 -4.92 -27.26
CA LYS A 461 11.88 -4.80 -26.44
C LYS A 461 11.56 -4.86 -24.94
N HIS A 462 12.39 -5.58 -24.20
CA HIS A 462 12.45 -5.59 -22.75
C HIS A 462 13.91 -5.30 -22.36
N GLY A 463 14.24 -4.03 -22.14
CA GLY A 463 15.63 -3.61 -22.10
C GLY A 463 16.32 -3.95 -23.42
N GLU A 464 17.44 -4.67 -23.35
CA GLU A 464 18.18 -5.11 -24.55
C GLU A 464 17.57 -6.35 -25.22
N ALA A 465 16.77 -7.13 -24.49
CA ALA A 465 16.19 -8.38 -24.99
C ALA A 465 15.00 -8.13 -25.92
N THR A 466 14.89 -8.95 -26.98
CA THR A 466 13.67 -9.02 -27.79
C THR A 466 12.72 -10.07 -27.21
N GLY A 467 11.53 -9.64 -26.80
CA GLY A 467 10.43 -10.49 -26.35
C GLY A 467 9.50 -10.89 -27.49
N LYS A 468 8.80 -12.00 -27.29
CA LYS A 468 7.70 -12.52 -28.12
C LYS A 468 6.73 -13.30 -27.22
N PHE A 469 5.54 -13.61 -27.72
CA PHE A 469 4.60 -14.48 -26.99
C PHE A 469 5.20 -15.87 -26.77
N GLY A 470 5.30 -16.27 -25.50
CA GLY A 470 5.88 -17.57 -25.09
C GLY A 470 4.94 -18.76 -25.25
N GLY A 471 3.67 -18.53 -25.59
CA GLY A 471 2.66 -19.56 -25.84
C GLY A 471 1.51 -18.97 -26.65
N ARG A 472 0.51 -19.77 -27.01
CA ARG A 472 -0.65 -19.32 -27.79
C ARG A 472 -1.37 -18.19 -27.03
N PRO A 473 -1.53 -17.00 -27.62
CA PRO A 473 -2.33 -15.96 -27.01
C PRO A 473 -3.83 -16.29 -27.12
N ASN A 474 -4.58 -15.97 -26.07
CA ASN A 474 -5.94 -16.47 -25.85
C ASN A 474 -7.00 -15.39 -25.73
N GLY A 475 -6.71 -14.34 -24.95
CA GLY A 475 -7.68 -13.29 -24.62
C GLY A 475 -7.06 -11.91 -24.75
N ILE A 476 -7.89 -10.92 -25.09
CA ILE A 476 -7.47 -9.53 -25.23
C ILE A 476 -8.50 -8.56 -24.69
N THR A 477 -8.02 -7.57 -23.94
CA THR A 477 -8.82 -6.40 -23.51
C THR A 477 -8.00 -5.13 -23.68
N ARG A 478 -8.65 -4.02 -24.04
CA ARG A 478 -8.06 -2.68 -23.98
C ARG A 478 -8.78 -1.88 -22.90
N ALA A 479 -8.02 -1.37 -21.93
CA ALA A 479 -8.53 -0.44 -20.92
C ALA A 479 -7.44 0.57 -20.47
N HIS A 480 -7.84 1.80 -20.17
CA HIS A 480 -7.03 2.92 -19.66
C HIS A 480 -5.67 3.06 -20.36
N ASP A 481 -5.73 3.24 -21.68
CA ASP A 481 -4.57 3.39 -22.57
C ASP A 481 -3.60 2.19 -22.56
N LYS A 482 -4.04 1.01 -22.13
CA LYS A 482 -3.27 -0.24 -22.15
C LYS A 482 -3.99 -1.35 -22.90
N ILE A 483 -3.21 -2.22 -23.54
CA ILE A 483 -3.67 -3.46 -24.18
C ILE A 483 -3.15 -4.63 -23.34
N TYR A 484 -4.04 -5.51 -22.93
CA TYR A 484 -3.76 -6.69 -22.11
C TYR A 484 -3.95 -7.94 -22.95
N VAL A 485 -2.95 -8.81 -23.03
CA VAL A 485 -2.97 -10.00 -23.87
C VAL A 485 -2.56 -11.23 -23.08
N THR A 486 -3.51 -12.12 -22.81
CA THR A 486 -3.23 -13.38 -22.10
C THR A 486 -2.66 -14.43 -23.05
N HIS A 487 -1.79 -15.31 -22.54
CA HIS A 487 -1.33 -16.45 -23.32
C HIS A 487 -0.96 -17.67 -22.46
N GLU A 488 -0.88 -18.84 -23.13
CA GLU A 488 -0.50 -20.12 -22.54
C GLU A 488 0.93 -20.15 -21.99
N GLY A 489 1.73 -19.11 -22.21
CA GLY A 489 3.04 -18.96 -21.59
C GLY A 489 2.97 -18.52 -20.12
N SER A 490 1.81 -18.63 -19.46
CA SER A 490 1.60 -18.23 -18.06
C SER A 490 1.91 -16.77 -17.78
N ARG A 491 1.53 -15.91 -18.74
CA ARG A 491 1.72 -14.47 -18.69
C ARG A 491 0.55 -13.76 -19.37
N THR A 492 0.34 -12.53 -18.93
CA THR A 492 -0.49 -11.52 -19.57
C THR A 492 0.41 -10.35 -19.92
N GLU A 493 0.68 -10.16 -21.21
CA GLU A 493 1.54 -9.09 -21.70
C GLU A 493 0.76 -7.78 -21.76
N ILE A 494 1.39 -6.67 -21.36
CA ILE A 494 0.73 -5.37 -21.28
C ILE A 494 1.50 -4.37 -22.15
N PHE A 495 0.79 -3.72 -23.07
CA PHE A 495 1.34 -2.76 -24.01
C PHE A 495 0.64 -1.41 -23.87
N ASP A 496 1.34 -0.33 -24.16
CA ASP A 496 0.74 0.99 -24.33
C ASP A 496 -0.15 1.00 -25.59
N ALA A 497 -1.39 1.46 -25.46
CA ALA A 497 -2.38 1.35 -26.53
C ALA A 497 -2.13 2.31 -27.71
N LYS A 498 -1.32 3.36 -27.52
CA LYS A 498 -1.03 4.38 -28.55
C LYS A 498 0.25 4.05 -29.32
N SER A 499 1.30 3.67 -28.61
CA SER A 499 2.63 3.41 -29.15
C SER A 499 2.91 1.92 -29.40
N HIS A 500 2.08 1.03 -28.85
CA HIS A 500 2.28 -0.42 -28.83
C HIS A 500 3.58 -0.88 -28.16
N GLN A 501 4.22 -0.01 -27.38
CA GLN A 501 5.42 -0.36 -26.62
C GLN A 501 5.05 -1.27 -25.44
N PHE A 502 5.90 -2.26 -25.19
CA PHE A 502 5.76 -3.14 -24.04
C PHE A 502 5.99 -2.37 -22.74
N LEU A 503 5.07 -2.54 -21.79
CA LEU A 503 5.15 -1.91 -20.46
C LEU A 503 5.67 -2.91 -19.42
N THR A 504 4.93 -4.00 -19.24
CA THR A 504 5.22 -5.05 -18.26
C THR A 504 4.33 -6.27 -18.53
N CYS A 505 4.40 -7.28 -17.67
CA CYS A 505 3.52 -8.44 -17.72
C CYS A 505 3.06 -8.89 -16.33
N ILE A 506 1.83 -9.39 -16.25
CA ILE A 506 1.37 -10.16 -15.09
C ILE A 506 1.69 -11.64 -15.33
N GLY A 507 2.27 -12.31 -14.33
CA GLY A 507 2.83 -13.65 -14.51
C GLY A 507 4.31 -13.60 -14.91
N ASN A 508 5.09 -14.58 -14.44
CA ASN A 508 6.53 -14.66 -14.67
C ASN A 508 6.94 -15.81 -15.61
N GLY A 509 5.96 -16.46 -16.25
CA GLY A 509 6.18 -17.58 -17.17
C GLY A 509 6.42 -18.94 -16.51
N SER A 510 6.58 -18.98 -15.19
CA SER A 510 6.70 -20.23 -14.41
C SER A 510 5.39 -20.57 -13.74
N TRP A 511 4.96 -21.83 -13.86
CA TRP A 511 3.75 -22.29 -13.21
C TRP A 511 3.91 -22.28 -11.69
N GLY A 512 2.88 -21.81 -10.99
CA GLY A 512 2.82 -21.86 -9.55
C GLY A 512 1.77 -20.92 -8.99
N THR A 513 1.79 -20.76 -7.67
CA THR A 513 0.88 -19.89 -6.92
C THR A 513 1.63 -18.79 -6.16
N GLY A 514 2.92 -18.61 -6.44
CA GLY A 514 3.73 -17.52 -5.90
C GLY A 514 3.19 -16.14 -6.32
N PRO A 515 3.62 -15.05 -5.69
CA PRO A 515 3.00 -13.72 -5.82
C PRO A 515 3.05 -13.12 -7.25
N THR A 516 3.86 -13.68 -8.15
CA THR A 516 4.00 -13.23 -9.54
C THR A 516 3.75 -14.34 -10.55
N GLN A 517 3.11 -15.45 -10.14
CA GLN A 517 2.88 -16.62 -10.98
C GLN A 517 1.40 -16.74 -11.39
N THR A 518 1.16 -17.12 -12.64
CA THR A 518 -0.13 -17.62 -13.13
C THR A 518 0.10 -18.99 -13.76
N VAL A 519 -0.96 -19.71 -14.11
CA VAL A 519 -0.85 -21.00 -14.81
C VAL A 519 -1.69 -20.96 -16.07
N HIS A 520 -1.06 -20.71 -17.22
CA HIS A 520 -1.73 -20.44 -18.51
C HIS A 520 -2.85 -19.39 -18.40
N ALA A 521 -2.58 -18.16 -18.84
CA ALA A 521 -3.62 -17.14 -18.85
C ALA A 521 -4.52 -17.34 -20.08
N PHE A 522 -5.83 -17.40 -19.86
CA PHE A 522 -6.82 -17.62 -20.92
C PHE A 522 -7.67 -16.39 -21.21
N ASP A 523 -7.98 -15.59 -20.18
CA ASP A 523 -8.85 -14.43 -20.35
C ASP A 523 -8.51 -13.29 -19.40
N VAL A 524 -8.80 -12.05 -19.80
CA VAL A 524 -8.50 -10.84 -19.02
C VAL A 524 -9.62 -9.81 -19.14
N LEU A 525 -10.01 -9.25 -18.00
CA LEU A 525 -10.99 -8.19 -17.88
C LEU A 525 -10.49 -7.11 -16.91
N LEU A 526 -10.91 -5.85 -17.12
CA LEU A 526 -10.77 -4.79 -16.13
C LEU A 526 -12.12 -4.36 -15.59
N TYR A 527 -12.18 -4.12 -14.28
CA TYR A 527 -13.35 -3.53 -13.63
C TYR A 527 -12.91 -2.65 -12.46
N LYS A 528 -13.25 -1.37 -12.49
CA LYS A 528 -12.99 -0.38 -11.41
C LYS A 528 -11.55 -0.41 -10.84
N GLY A 529 -10.55 -0.42 -11.71
CA GLY A 529 -9.14 -0.45 -11.31
C GLY A 529 -8.62 -1.82 -10.87
N LEU A 530 -9.37 -2.90 -11.09
CA LEU A 530 -8.95 -4.28 -10.83
C LEU A 530 -8.82 -5.04 -12.16
N VAL A 531 -7.64 -5.60 -12.40
CA VAL A 531 -7.37 -6.52 -13.50
C VAL A 531 -7.68 -7.94 -13.03
N MET A 532 -8.56 -8.62 -13.74
CA MET A 532 -9.00 -9.98 -13.46
C MET A 532 -8.48 -10.89 -14.56
N ILE A 533 -7.72 -11.92 -14.22
CA ILE A 533 -7.15 -12.87 -15.18
C ILE A 533 -7.64 -14.26 -14.84
N HIS A 534 -8.42 -14.86 -15.73
CA HIS A 534 -8.75 -16.27 -15.63
C HIS A 534 -7.57 -17.08 -16.15
N ASP A 535 -6.89 -17.75 -15.24
CA ASP A 535 -5.88 -18.76 -15.60
C ASP A 535 -6.49 -20.16 -15.54
N LYS A 536 -5.70 -21.19 -15.78
CA LYS A 536 -6.19 -22.59 -15.79
C LYS A 536 -6.81 -23.04 -14.46
N ARG A 537 -6.56 -22.35 -13.35
CA ARG A 537 -6.90 -22.79 -11.99
C ARG A 537 -7.72 -21.76 -11.21
N TYR A 538 -7.54 -20.48 -11.45
CA TYR A 538 -8.03 -19.38 -10.62
C TYR A 538 -8.47 -18.19 -11.47
N VAL A 539 -9.31 -17.33 -10.88
CA VAL A 539 -9.33 -15.91 -11.23
C VAL A 539 -8.28 -15.22 -10.36
N ASN A 540 -7.28 -14.63 -11.01
CA ASN A 540 -6.22 -13.85 -10.38
C ASN A 540 -6.60 -12.36 -10.42
N PHE A 541 -6.48 -11.67 -9.31
CA PHE A 541 -6.80 -10.25 -9.18
C PHE A 541 -5.52 -9.45 -9.00
N VAL A 542 -5.33 -8.39 -9.79
CA VAL A 542 -4.18 -7.49 -9.74
C VAL A 542 -4.69 -6.06 -9.77
N GLU A 543 -4.24 -5.23 -8.83
CA GLU A 543 -4.57 -3.81 -8.84
C GLU A 543 -3.95 -3.14 -10.07
N GLU A 544 -4.76 -2.39 -10.82
CA GLU A 544 -4.31 -1.72 -12.03
C GLU A 544 -3.20 -0.70 -11.74
N GLN A 545 -3.27 0.00 -10.61
CA GLN A 545 -2.24 0.96 -10.17
C GLN A 545 -0.85 0.33 -9.96
N ALA A 546 -0.78 -0.99 -9.76
CA ALA A 546 0.49 -1.71 -9.64
C ALA A 546 1.15 -1.96 -11.02
N ILE A 547 0.48 -1.66 -12.12
CA ILE A 547 0.99 -1.86 -13.48
C ILE A 547 1.85 -0.65 -13.86
N GLN A 548 3.16 -0.82 -13.72
CA GLN A 548 4.16 0.19 -14.05
C GLN A 548 5.21 -0.39 -15.00
N SER A 549 5.74 0.45 -15.87
CA SER A 549 6.76 0.05 -16.82
C SER A 549 7.99 -0.52 -16.10
N GLY A 550 8.43 -1.72 -16.52
CA GLY A 550 9.60 -2.39 -15.95
C GLY A 550 9.43 -2.98 -14.56
N VAL A 551 8.22 -2.93 -13.97
CA VAL A 551 7.91 -3.53 -12.67
C VAL A 551 7.01 -4.74 -12.87
N THR A 552 7.42 -5.91 -12.38
CA THR A 552 6.56 -7.11 -12.37
C THR A 552 5.44 -6.93 -11.35
N PRO A 553 4.16 -6.80 -11.76
CA PRO A 553 3.07 -6.63 -10.83
C PRO A 553 2.87 -7.90 -9.99
N ARG A 554 2.45 -7.70 -8.74
CA ARG A 554 2.13 -8.78 -7.82
C ARG A 554 0.63 -9.01 -7.79
N ILE A 555 0.26 -10.28 -7.69
CA ILE A 555 -1.13 -10.70 -7.58
C ILE A 555 -1.65 -10.33 -6.20
N TYR A 556 -2.66 -9.46 -6.18
CA TYR A 556 -3.33 -8.97 -4.97
C TYR A 556 -3.97 -10.12 -4.20
N VAL A 557 -4.76 -10.93 -4.92
CA VAL A 557 -5.35 -12.15 -4.39
C VAL A 557 -5.78 -13.08 -5.52
N ARG A 558 -6.12 -14.32 -5.16
CA ARG A 558 -6.69 -15.31 -6.08
C ARG A 558 -7.98 -15.87 -5.53
N SER A 559 -8.92 -16.17 -6.41
CA SER A 559 -10.11 -16.94 -6.07
C SER A 559 -9.75 -18.28 -5.41
N GLU A 560 -10.75 -18.98 -4.88
CA GLU A 560 -10.63 -20.41 -4.67
C GLU A 560 -10.25 -21.15 -5.96
N HIS A 561 -9.69 -22.37 -5.83
CA HIS A 561 -9.35 -23.19 -6.99
C HIS A 561 -10.62 -23.61 -7.75
N LEU A 562 -10.68 -23.29 -9.03
CA LEU A 562 -11.86 -23.50 -9.88
C LEU A 562 -11.85 -24.85 -10.61
N GLY A 563 -10.69 -25.50 -10.66
CA GLY A 563 -10.49 -26.80 -11.31
C GLY A 563 -9.50 -26.64 -12.46
N GLU A 564 -8.50 -27.52 -12.53
CA GLU A 564 -7.47 -27.41 -13.56
C GLU A 564 -7.96 -28.08 -14.84
N THR A 565 -8.32 -27.30 -15.86
CA THR A 565 -8.85 -27.84 -17.13
C THR A 565 -8.35 -27.00 -18.30
N ASN A 566 -8.01 -27.62 -19.42
CA ASN A 566 -7.73 -26.87 -20.65
C ASN A 566 -9.05 -26.52 -21.34
N GLY A 567 -9.15 -25.31 -21.87
CA GLY A 567 -10.34 -24.87 -22.59
C GLY A 567 -10.27 -23.41 -22.98
N THR A 568 -11.40 -22.91 -23.49
CA THR A 568 -11.62 -21.47 -23.67
C THR A 568 -12.36 -20.97 -22.43
N TYR A 569 -11.91 -19.83 -21.92
CA TYR A 569 -12.48 -19.16 -20.77
C TYR A 569 -12.90 -17.74 -21.15
N GLY A 570 -13.89 -17.23 -20.43
CA GLY A 570 -14.49 -15.94 -20.67
C GLY A 570 -15.02 -15.33 -19.38
N MET A 571 -14.91 -14.02 -19.28
CA MET A 571 -15.32 -13.24 -18.13
C MET A 571 -16.01 -11.96 -18.55
N ALA A 572 -17.10 -11.62 -17.86
CA ALA A 572 -17.71 -10.30 -17.94
C ALA A 572 -18.30 -9.91 -16.58
N VAL A 573 -18.39 -8.61 -16.34
CA VAL A 573 -19.05 -8.06 -15.16
C VAL A 573 -20.40 -7.50 -15.58
N ASP A 574 -21.45 -7.91 -14.86
CA ASP A 574 -22.73 -7.24 -14.94
C ASP A 574 -22.64 -5.91 -14.19
N GLU A 575 -22.62 -4.79 -14.90
CA GLU A 575 -22.51 -3.48 -14.27
C GLU A 575 -23.71 -3.13 -13.37
N GLN A 576 -24.88 -3.76 -13.55
CA GLN A 576 -26.06 -3.48 -12.74
C GLN A 576 -25.94 -4.08 -11.34
N THR A 577 -25.34 -5.28 -11.24
CA THR A 577 -25.18 -6.02 -9.97
C THR A 577 -23.77 -5.95 -9.41
N GLY A 578 -22.78 -5.61 -10.24
CA GLY A 578 -21.35 -5.66 -9.90
C GLY A 578 -20.77 -7.08 -9.90
N LEU A 579 -21.55 -8.12 -10.23
CA LEU A 579 -21.09 -9.50 -10.20
C LEU A 579 -20.18 -9.82 -11.39
N LEU A 580 -19.07 -10.52 -11.12
CA LEU A 580 -18.21 -11.13 -12.12
C LEU A 580 -18.75 -12.51 -12.49
N TYR A 581 -19.00 -12.72 -13.77
CA TYR A 581 -19.36 -14.00 -14.37
C TYR A 581 -18.13 -14.59 -15.04
N SER A 582 -17.87 -15.87 -14.82
CA SER A 582 -16.71 -16.57 -15.38
C SER A 582 -17.11 -17.95 -15.91
N THR A 583 -16.86 -18.21 -17.20
CA THR A 583 -17.16 -19.51 -17.81
C THR A 583 -16.20 -20.59 -17.31
N HIS A 584 -16.67 -21.84 -17.27
CA HIS A 584 -15.82 -22.99 -16.99
C HIS A 584 -16.16 -24.16 -17.94
N PRO A 585 -15.15 -24.88 -18.48
CA PRO A 585 -15.36 -25.99 -19.42
C PRO A 585 -16.24 -27.14 -18.90
N ALA A 586 -16.43 -27.22 -17.58
CA ALA A 586 -17.32 -28.17 -16.92
C ALA A 586 -18.80 -27.75 -16.96
N LYS A 587 -19.23 -27.08 -18.05
CA LYS A 587 -20.61 -26.68 -18.31
C LYS A 587 -21.24 -25.81 -17.21
N ARG A 588 -20.50 -24.80 -16.74
CA ARG A 588 -21.00 -23.87 -15.72
C ARG A 588 -20.45 -22.47 -15.88
N ILE A 589 -21.09 -21.52 -15.22
CA ILE A 589 -20.65 -20.13 -15.07
C ILE A 589 -20.52 -19.86 -13.57
N ASP A 590 -19.31 -19.57 -13.11
CA ASP A 590 -18.97 -19.27 -11.73
C ASP A 590 -19.15 -17.75 -11.47
N LEU A 591 -19.72 -17.39 -10.33
CA LEU A 591 -20.03 -16.01 -9.95
C LEU A 591 -19.14 -15.54 -8.80
N PHE A 592 -18.62 -14.32 -8.89
CA PHE A 592 -17.87 -13.66 -7.82
C PHE A 592 -18.42 -12.27 -7.56
N ALA A 593 -18.26 -11.79 -6.32
CA ALA A 593 -18.57 -10.42 -5.91
C ALA A 593 -17.24 -9.66 -5.70
N PRO A 594 -16.81 -8.84 -6.68
CA PRO A 594 -15.53 -8.12 -6.60
C PRO A 594 -15.46 -7.09 -5.48
N ASP A 595 -16.59 -6.55 -5.04
CA ASP A 595 -16.70 -5.58 -3.93
C ASP A 595 -16.24 -6.13 -2.57
N GLY A 596 -16.42 -7.44 -2.36
CA GLY A 596 -15.98 -8.17 -1.18
C GLY A 596 -14.51 -8.61 -1.22
N ILE A 597 -13.76 -8.31 -2.29
CA ILE A 597 -12.35 -8.69 -2.39
C ILE A 597 -11.52 -7.91 -1.37
N ARG A 598 -10.64 -8.61 -0.66
CA ARG A 598 -9.72 -8.07 0.35
C ARG A 598 -8.34 -8.69 0.18
N GLU A 599 -7.31 -7.94 0.55
CA GLU A 599 -5.93 -8.37 0.41
C GLU A 599 -5.66 -9.69 1.15
N GLY A 600 -5.00 -10.63 0.47
CA GLY A 600 -4.66 -11.94 1.04
C GLY A 600 -5.84 -12.86 1.38
N VAL A 601 -7.09 -12.43 1.23
CA VAL A 601 -8.29 -13.25 1.52
C VAL A 601 -8.85 -13.81 0.23
N SER A 602 -8.66 -15.11 0.01
CA SER A 602 -9.10 -15.80 -1.21
C SER A 602 -10.62 -15.63 -1.45
N PRO A 603 -11.04 -14.91 -2.52
CA PRO A 603 -12.46 -14.73 -2.83
C PRO A 603 -13.11 -16.06 -3.15
N LYS A 604 -14.30 -16.28 -2.59
CA LYS A 604 -15.13 -17.46 -2.86
C LYS A 604 -16.17 -17.14 -3.91
N ARG A 605 -16.62 -18.17 -4.64
CA ARG A 605 -17.78 -18.05 -5.50
C ARG A 605 -18.99 -17.67 -4.67
N THR A 606 -19.72 -16.66 -5.11
CA THR A 606 -21.01 -16.27 -4.51
C THR A 606 -22.17 -17.07 -5.09
N GLY A 607 -21.96 -17.70 -6.23
CA GLY A 607 -22.90 -18.61 -6.86
C GLY A 607 -22.31 -19.34 -8.05
N GLN A 608 -23.09 -20.26 -8.60
CA GLN A 608 -22.72 -21.02 -9.79
C GLN A 608 -23.99 -21.33 -10.58
N LEU A 609 -23.92 -21.09 -11.89
CA LEU A 609 -24.99 -21.39 -12.84
C LEU A 609 -24.61 -22.63 -13.64
N ALA A 610 -25.47 -23.63 -13.68
CA ALA A 610 -25.32 -24.72 -14.62
C ALA A 610 -25.64 -24.21 -16.04
N TYR A 611 -24.82 -24.59 -17.02
CA TYR A 611 -25.04 -24.23 -18.42
C TYR A 611 -25.23 -25.49 -19.27
N LYS A 612 -26.12 -25.45 -20.26
CA LYS A 612 -26.47 -26.63 -21.07
C LYS A 612 -25.26 -27.20 -21.83
N ASN A 613 -24.48 -26.31 -22.42
CA ASN A 613 -23.34 -26.59 -23.29
C ASN A 613 -22.02 -26.29 -22.56
N VAL A 614 -20.86 -26.55 -23.18
CA VAL A 614 -19.59 -26.05 -22.65
C VAL A 614 -19.47 -24.57 -23.05
N PRO A 615 -19.59 -23.63 -22.09
CA PRO A 615 -19.49 -22.21 -22.41
C PRO A 615 -18.03 -21.85 -22.74
N TYR A 616 -17.85 -20.98 -23.71
CA TYR A 616 -16.54 -20.46 -24.10
C TYR A 616 -16.36 -19.04 -23.57
N ASP A 617 -17.24 -18.14 -23.98
CA ASP A 617 -17.17 -16.73 -23.65
C ASP A 617 -18.54 -16.17 -23.28
N LEU A 618 -18.53 -15.00 -22.62
CA LEU A 618 -19.75 -14.28 -22.28
C LEU A 618 -19.51 -12.77 -22.25
N ASP A 619 -20.55 -11.99 -22.54
CA ASP A 619 -20.55 -10.54 -22.42
C ASP A 619 -21.97 -10.03 -22.13
N PHE A 620 -22.07 -8.84 -21.54
CA PHE A 620 -23.34 -8.17 -21.28
C PHE A 620 -23.58 -7.07 -22.30
N TYR A 621 -24.82 -6.97 -22.79
CA TYR A 621 -25.27 -5.85 -23.60
C TYR A 621 -26.67 -5.42 -23.16
N GLU A 622 -26.79 -4.15 -22.73
CA GLU A 622 -28.05 -3.57 -22.24
C GLU A 622 -28.72 -4.42 -21.14
N GLY A 623 -27.91 -5.03 -20.26
CA GLY A 623 -28.37 -5.90 -19.16
C GLY A 623 -28.74 -7.34 -19.57
N ARG A 624 -28.61 -7.69 -20.85
CA ARG A 624 -28.81 -9.05 -21.36
C ARG A 624 -27.47 -9.77 -21.41
N LEU A 625 -27.43 -11.01 -20.91
CA LEU A 625 -26.25 -11.86 -20.94
C LEU A 625 -26.24 -12.69 -22.22
N PHE A 626 -25.14 -12.64 -22.96
CA PHE A 626 -24.90 -13.50 -24.11
C PHE A 626 -23.78 -14.50 -23.81
N VAL A 627 -23.88 -15.71 -24.36
CA VAL A 627 -22.91 -16.79 -24.15
C VAL A 627 -22.64 -17.53 -25.44
N SER A 628 -21.36 -17.73 -25.78
CA SER A 628 -20.93 -18.63 -26.85
C SER A 628 -20.59 -20.02 -26.31
N SER A 629 -20.83 -21.09 -27.08
CA SER A 629 -20.61 -22.46 -26.59
C SER A 629 -20.47 -23.53 -27.67
N ASN A 630 -20.04 -24.73 -27.25
CA ASN A 630 -19.72 -25.86 -28.14
C ASN A 630 -20.91 -26.74 -28.59
N GLY A 631 -22.14 -26.31 -28.36
CA GLY A 631 -23.35 -27.13 -28.56
C GLY A 631 -24.03 -26.97 -29.92
N THR A 632 -25.29 -27.40 -29.99
CA THR A 632 -26.18 -27.06 -31.11
C THR A 632 -26.57 -25.59 -31.05
N GLU A 633 -26.92 -25.10 -29.86
CA GLU A 633 -27.11 -23.67 -29.59
C GLU A 633 -25.74 -23.05 -29.26
N LYS A 634 -25.14 -22.39 -30.25
CA LYS A 634 -23.74 -21.96 -30.25
C LYS A 634 -23.54 -20.53 -29.77
N PHE A 635 -24.53 -19.67 -29.94
CA PHE A 635 -24.54 -18.32 -29.40
C PHE A 635 -25.94 -18.00 -28.89
N CYS A 636 -26.07 -17.69 -27.61
CA CYS A 636 -27.37 -17.61 -26.96
C CYS A 636 -27.50 -16.37 -26.08
N GLU A 637 -28.71 -15.83 -26.00
CA GLU A 637 -29.12 -15.03 -24.85
C GLU A 637 -29.46 -15.97 -23.70
N VAL A 638 -28.97 -15.63 -22.51
CA VAL A 638 -29.03 -16.47 -21.31
C VAL A 638 -29.60 -15.65 -20.16
N ASN A 639 -30.42 -16.29 -19.32
CA ASN A 639 -30.89 -15.66 -18.10
C ASN A 639 -29.74 -15.56 -17.09
N PRO A 640 -29.31 -14.34 -16.69
CA PRO A 640 -28.13 -14.17 -15.83
C PRO A 640 -28.33 -14.65 -14.39
N ARG A 641 -29.54 -15.07 -14.01
CA ARG A 641 -29.85 -15.63 -12.68
C ARG A 641 -29.94 -17.16 -12.67
N THR A 642 -30.34 -17.78 -13.78
CA THR A 642 -30.57 -19.23 -13.84
C THR A 642 -29.57 -19.97 -14.73
N GLY A 643 -28.91 -19.27 -15.67
CA GLY A 643 -28.06 -19.90 -16.69
C GLY A 643 -28.84 -20.57 -17.83
N GLU A 644 -30.18 -20.46 -17.84
CA GLU A 644 -31.01 -21.04 -18.88
C GLU A 644 -30.94 -20.23 -20.17
N ILE A 645 -30.91 -20.94 -21.30
CA ILE A 645 -30.98 -20.33 -22.63
C ILE A 645 -32.37 -19.73 -22.81
N VAL A 646 -32.42 -18.41 -22.99
CA VAL A 646 -33.64 -17.66 -23.29
C VAL A 646 -33.88 -17.68 -24.80
N LYS A 647 -32.81 -17.51 -25.58
CA LYS A 647 -32.89 -17.43 -27.04
C LYS A 647 -31.64 -17.93 -27.72
N ASP A 648 -31.82 -18.69 -28.80
CA ASP A 648 -30.72 -19.15 -29.66
C ASP A 648 -30.52 -18.18 -30.83
N HIS A 649 -29.31 -17.65 -30.94
CA HIS A 649 -28.82 -16.75 -31.97
C HIS A 649 -27.69 -17.39 -32.79
N THR A 650 -27.67 -18.72 -32.91
CA THR A 650 -26.69 -19.42 -33.76
C THR A 650 -26.74 -18.97 -35.23
N THR A 651 -27.93 -18.60 -35.72
CA THR A 651 -28.11 -17.98 -37.03
C THR A 651 -28.61 -16.54 -36.85
N ILE A 652 -27.87 -15.58 -37.41
CA ILE A 652 -28.17 -14.14 -37.34
C ILE A 652 -28.19 -13.61 -38.77
N GLY A 653 -29.36 -13.17 -39.23
CA GLY A 653 -29.55 -12.80 -40.63
C GLY A 653 -29.16 -13.94 -41.57
N GLY A 654 -28.17 -13.70 -42.43
CA GLY A 654 -27.61 -14.70 -43.35
C GLY A 654 -26.40 -15.48 -42.81
N ILE A 655 -25.93 -15.19 -41.60
CA ILE A 655 -24.73 -15.79 -41.00
C ILE A 655 -25.15 -16.93 -40.08
N THR A 656 -24.57 -18.12 -40.25
CA THR A 656 -24.75 -19.24 -39.33
C THR A 656 -23.41 -19.61 -38.71
N LEU A 657 -23.28 -19.35 -37.41
CA LEU A 657 -22.05 -19.61 -36.64
C LEU A 657 -21.78 -21.11 -36.56
N GLN A 658 -20.56 -21.52 -36.83
CA GLN A 658 -20.18 -22.93 -36.89
C GLN A 658 -19.34 -23.39 -35.69
N ALA A 659 -18.41 -22.55 -35.23
CA ALA A 659 -17.58 -22.76 -34.05
C ALA A 659 -17.27 -21.40 -33.39
N PRO A 660 -18.30 -20.64 -32.94
CA PRO A 660 -18.07 -19.39 -32.26
C PRO A 660 -17.37 -19.64 -30.92
N GLU A 661 -16.21 -19.02 -30.73
CA GLU A 661 -15.49 -19.05 -29.46
C GLU A 661 -15.59 -17.68 -28.77
N LYS A 662 -14.55 -16.86 -28.83
CA LYS A 662 -14.51 -15.59 -28.11
C LYS A 662 -15.26 -14.48 -28.84
N PHE A 663 -15.84 -13.56 -28.08
CA PHE A 663 -16.54 -12.40 -28.62
C PHE A 663 -16.55 -11.22 -27.64
N CYS A 664 -16.75 -10.02 -28.16
CA CYS A 664 -17.15 -8.86 -27.37
C CYS A 664 -18.29 -8.12 -28.06
N ILE A 665 -19.08 -7.38 -27.28
CA ILE A 665 -20.12 -6.50 -27.82
C ILE A 665 -19.71 -5.05 -27.58
N ARG A 666 -19.37 -4.34 -28.66
CA ARG A 666 -18.85 -2.96 -28.62
C ARG A 666 -19.45 -2.20 -29.79
N ARG A 667 -19.65 -0.88 -29.66
CA ARG A 667 -20.29 -0.03 -30.70
C ARG A 667 -21.62 -0.59 -31.22
N HIS A 668 -22.45 -1.09 -30.31
CA HIS A 668 -23.70 -1.76 -30.69
C HIS A 668 -23.51 -2.86 -31.76
N THR A 669 -22.35 -3.52 -31.75
CA THR A 669 -21.94 -4.55 -32.72
C THR A 669 -21.37 -5.75 -31.97
N LEU A 670 -21.84 -6.95 -32.31
CA LEU A 670 -21.26 -8.21 -31.90
C LEU A 670 -20.02 -8.49 -32.76
N PHE A 671 -18.84 -8.53 -32.15
CA PHE A 671 -17.61 -9.01 -32.78
C PHE A 671 -17.32 -10.42 -32.30
N ILE A 672 -17.58 -11.42 -33.12
CA ILE A 672 -17.52 -12.84 -32.75
C ILE A 672 -16.55 -13.63 -33.62
N THR A 673 -15.65 -14.36 -32.97
CA THR A 673 -14.66 -15.19 -33.65
C THR A 673 -15.25 -16.58 -33.92
N ASP A 674 -15.44 -16.92 -35.19
CA ASP A 674 -15.90 -18.24 -35.64
C ASP A 674 -14.72 -19.08 -36.12
N ARG A 675 -14.38 -20.15 -35.39
CA ARG A 675 -13.14 -20.92 -35.54
C ARG A 675 -13.29 -22.17 -36.39
N VAL A 676 -13.99 -22.05 -37.50
CA VAL A 676 -14.10 -23.13 -38.48
C VAL A 676 -12.72 -23.53 -38.98
N LYS A 677 -12.47 -24.85 -39.08
CA LYS A 677 -11.21 -25.38 -39.62
C LYS A 677 -10.99 -24.83 -41.03
N ASN A 678 -9.83 -24.20 -41.26
CA ASN A 678 -9.43 -23.56 -42.52
C ASN A 678 -10.32 -22.39 -42.98
N GLY A 679 -11.14 -21.82 -42.08
CA GLY A 679 -12.04 -20.71 -42.37
C GLY A 679 -12.26 -19.79 -41.17
N THR A 680 -11.29 -19.74 -40.25
CA THR A 680 -11.37 -18.91 -39.05
C THR A 680 -11.54 -17.44 -39.44
N CYS A 681 -12.54 -16.79 -38.86
CA CYS A 681 -12.85 -15.39 -39.16
C CYS A 681 -13.50 -14.71 -37.96
N VAL A 682 -13.61 -13.39 -38.03
CA VAL A 682 -14.37 -12.57 -37.09
C VAL A 682 -15.55 -11.99 -37.85
N TYR A 683 -16.76 -12.18 -37.35
CA TYR A 683 -17.93 -11.46 -37.84
C TYR A 683 -18.17 -10.24 -36.95
N ALA A 684 -18.33 -9.08 -37.58
CA ALA A 684 -18.92 -7.89 -36.99
C ALA A 684 -20.39 -7.83 -37.43
N ILE A 685 -21.31 -7.96 -36.48
CA ILE A 685 -22.75 -8.04 -36.72
C ILE A 685 -23.45 -6.99 -35.86
N PRO A 686 -24.16 -6.00 -36.44
CA PRO A 686 -24.91 -5.03 -35.67
C PRO A 686 -25.90 -5.70 -34.72
N MET A 687 -25.97 -5.22 -33.47
CA MET A 687 -26.87 -5.77 -32.45
C MET A 687 -28.35 -5.68 -32.83
N SER A 688 -28.70 -4.73 -33.71
CA SER A 688 -30.05 -4.59 -34.28
C SER A 688 -30.47 -5.76 -35.18
N GLU A 689 -29.53 -6.59 -35.65
CA GLU A 689 -29.83 -7.80 -36.43
C GLU A 689 -30.16 -9.01 -35.55
N LEU A 690 -29.83 -8.95 -34.25
CA LEU A 690 -30.17 -9.98 -33.28
C LEU A 690 -31.63 -9.79 -32.84
N LYS A 691 -32.55 -10.24 -33.71
CA LYS A 691 -34.00 -10.20 -33.47
C LYS A 691 -34.43 -11.19 -32.43
#